data_AF-A0A1C4LFI9-F1
#
_entry.id   AF-A0A1C4LFI9-F1
#
_cell.length_a   1.000
_cell.length_b   1.000
_cell.length_c   1.000
_cell.angle_alpha   90.00
_cell.angle_beta   90.00
_cell.angle_gamma   90.00
#
_symmetry.space_group_name_H-M   'P 1'
#
loop_
_entity.id
_entity.type
_entity.pdbx_description
1 polymer ?
#
loop_
_entity_poly.entity_id
_entity_poly.type
_entity_poly.pdbx_seq_one_letter_code
_entity_poly.pdbx_strand_id
1 'polypeptide(L)'
;LVREVAGHLDRAPDPATDLADAAVGFVRGGPAGATPPPYGELWLRLVDAPDGELLGTLDVAYDGGLFAEETAQRFLGHYRTLLAGAVADPGRPLSRLPLLTEAELHRMLVEWNDTRTELPLHDGTLHGAFTRQAARRPHAVAVVDGERRVTYAETDAAANRLARHLRALGVTRGTPVGLSLPRSAEFLVAALAVLKAGGAYVPLDPAYPRARLRTMLADARCHAVVTSEESAGRFGLPSERTVRLDTDAAAIAAHPDTAPDAAVAPDDLCYIIFTSGSTGRPKGIALRHAGVLNNLLDIDTRYEVGPGDAVLAVSSPSFDMSVYEFLGTAVCGATVVVPDRGSEKDPAHWAELIRTHGITLWNSAPSLYELLVTHAERAGDADLTSLRLSLCGGDWIPVGLPDRIRAHAPGLRFIALGGATEASVHSTVHEVVRTDPARASIPYGRPMANQRTYVLDAARRPVPVGVPGELYLAGDGLARGYTGEQAVTDARFGTWSHGPVTGERLYRTGDLVRYDADGLLELLGRIDFQVKIRGVRVETGEVEAAVTKHPAVKACVVTAHGTADHDKRLIAHAVLHPGDKVTGEELRCHAATSLPPAMVPAAVVLLDAFPITPNGKVDRTALSAPRAASAESGGGDPESPRDAWERRVAEAWCEILGAEHVGRDRDFFAAGGDSLAAIRIVQLIDPHLPVAELFDHPTVRTLGARLRALEEER
;
A
#
# COMPACT_ATOMS: atom_id res chain seq x y z
N LEU A 1 -13.06 36.20 -25.87
CA LEU A 1 -13.74 35.81 -24.61
C LEU A 1 -13.86 36.92 -23.57
N VAL A 2 -12.92 37.19 -22.64
CA VAL A 2 -13.13 38.21 -21.57
C VAL A 2 -13.31 39.63 -22.14
N ARG A 3 -12.65 39.98 -23.25
CA ARG A 3 -12.88 41.25 -23.96
C ARG A 3 -14.16 41.27 -24.82
N GLU A 4 -14.65 40.13 -25.27
CA GLU A 4 -15.94 40.03 -25.98
C GLU A 4 -17.10 40.14 -25.01
N VAL A 5 -16.99 39.49 -23.84
CA VAL A 5 -17.97 39.61 -22.74
C VAL A 5 -17.96 41.02 -22.15
N ALA A 6 -16.79 41.65 -21.98
CA ALA A 6 -16.70 43.04 -21.53
C ALA A 6 -17.30 44.04 -22.52
N GLY A 7 -17.23 43.77 -23.83
CA GLY A 7 -17.83 44.63 -24.86
C GLY A 7 -19.37 44.60 -24.90
N HIS A 8 -20.01 43.62 -24.25
CA HIS A 8 -21.47 43.53 -24.10
C HIS A 8 -21.98 44.02 -22.73
N LEU A 9 -21.06 44.36 -21.81
CA LEU A 9 -21.36 44.82 -20.45
C LEU A 9 -21.35 46.36 -20.29
N ASP A 10 -21.26 47.12 -21.39
CA ASP A 10 -21.43 48.59 -21.38
C ASP A 10 -22.89 49.02 -21.06
N ARG A 11 -23.79 48.06 -20.86
CA ARG A 11 -25.05 48.27 -20.14
C ARG A 11 -24.88 47.70 -18.74
N ALA A 12 -24.92 48.59 -17.75
CA ALA A 12 -24.93 48.19 -16.34
C ALA A 12 -25.93 47.04 -16.14
N PRO A 13 -25.53 45.90 -15.53
CA PRO A 13 -26.45 44.82 -15.28
C PRO A 13 -27.57 45.35 -14.37
N ASP A 14 -28.82 45.14 -14.78
CA ASP A 14 -29.96 45.33 -13.90
C ASP A 14 -29.79 44.34 -12.73
N PRO A 15 -29.66 44.82 -11.48
CA PRO A 15 -29.46 43.96 -10.30
C PRO A 15 -30.62 42.99 -10.03
N ALA A 16 -31.70 43.05 -10.81
CA ALA A 16 -32.84 42.13 -10.75
C ALA A 16 -32.74 40.89 -11.67
N THR A 17 -31.63 40.67 -12.41
CA THR A 17 -31.50 39.49 -13.27
C THR A 17 -31.23 38.23 -12.42
N ASP A 18 -32.29 37.59 -11.97
CA ASP A 18 -32.23 36.33 -11.23
C ASP A 18 -31.92 35.17 -12.19
N LEU A 19 -30.65 34.76 -12.26
CA LEU A 19 -30.21 33.57 -13.00
C LEU A 19 -30.68 32.26 -12.36
N ALA A 20 -31.32 32.29 -11.18
CA ALA A 20 -31.86 31.10 -10.53
C ALA A 20 -32.98 30.42 -11.35
N ASP A 21 -33.72 31.20 -12.15
CA ASP A 21 -34.87 30.74 -12.93
C ASP A 21 -34.56 30.45 -14.42
N ALA A 22 -33.29 30.49 -14.84
CA ALA A 22 -32.91 30.10 -16.19
C ALA A 22 -33.20 28.60 -16.42
N ALA A 23 -34.32 28.31 -17.09
CA ALA A 23 -34.75 26.97 -17.43
C ALA A 23 -33.73 26.28 -18.35
N VAL A 24 -32.99 25.31 -17.80
CA VAL A 24 -32.16 24.40 -18.58
C VAL A 24 -33.08 23.31 -19.13
N GLY A 25 -33.57 23.51 -20.35
CA GLY A 25 -34.34 22.51 -21.08
C GLY A 25 -33.47 21.74 -22.06
N PHE A 26 -33.50 20.41 -22.00
CA PHE A 26 -32.95 19.58 -23.08
C PHE A 26 -33.90 19.63 -24.26
N VAL A 27 -33.52 20.33 -25.34
CA VAL A 27 -34.22 20.19 -26.61
C VAL A 27 -33.64 18.97 -27.33
N ARG A 28 -34.37 17.85 -27.31
CA ARG A 28 -34.10 16.74 -28.24
C ARG A 28 -34.48 17.23 -29.64
N GLY A 29 -33.49 17.75 -30.36
CA GLY A 29 -33.63 18.37 -31.67
C GLY A 29 -33.29 19.85 -31.60
N GLY A 30 -32.06 20.21 -31.97
CA GLY A 30 -31.61 21.60 -31.92
C GLY A 30 -32.49 22.55 -32.77
N PRO A 31 -32.38 23.87 -32.56
CA PRO A 31 -32.97 24.84 -33.47
C PRO A 31 -32.50 24.51 -34.90
N ALA A 32 -33.45 24.44 -35.83
CA ALA A 32 -33.24 23.98 -37.19
C ALA A 32 -32.04 24.70 -37.84
N GLY A 33 -30.97 23.96 -38.14
CA GLY A 33 -29.96 24.42 -39.11
C GLY A 33 -28.47 24.22 -38.79
N ALA A 34 -28.06 23.75 -37.61
CA ALA A 34 -26.63 23.52 -37.34
C ALA A 34 -26.35 22.05 -36.99
N THR A 35 -25.68 21.36 -37.92
CA THR A 35 -25.12 20.02 -37.69
C THR A 35 -23.88 20.15 -36.81
N PRO A 36 -23.73 19.35 -35.73
CA PRO A 36 -22.48 19.33 -34.97
C PRO A 36 -21.30 19.01 -35.89
N PRO A 37 -20.13 19.63 -35.70
CA PRO A 37 -18.97 19.36 -36.55
C PRO A 37 -18.56 17.88 -36.42
N PRO A 38 -18.21 17.19 -37.53
CA PRO A 38 -18.02 15.74 -37.55
C PRO A 38 -16.79 15.21 -36.75
N TYR A 39 -16.04 16.05 -36.05
CA TYR A 39 -14.71 15.70 -35.48
C TYR A 39 -14.43 16.25 -34.07
N GLY A 40 -15.44 16.54 -33.24
CA GLY A 40 -15.24 17.03 -31.87
C GLY A 40 -15.68 16.04 -30.81
N GLU A 41 -14.84 15.77 -29.80
CA GLU A 41 -15.19 14.95 -28.63
C GLU A 41 -16.31 15.59 -27.78
N LEU A 42 -16.27 16.93 -27.65
CA LEU A 42 -17.24 17.77 -26.94
C LEU A 42 -17.36 19.12 -27.66
N TRP A 43 -18.59 19.61 -27.85
CA TRP A 43 -18.88 20.90 -28.46
C TRP A 43 -19.89 21.68 -27.63
N LEU A 44 -19.58 22.96 -27.40
CA LEU A 44 -20.40 23.92 -26.66
C LEU A 44 -20.81 25.04 -27.61
N ARG A 45 -22.10 25.35 -27.68
CA ARG A 45 -22.62 26.51 -28.42
C ARG A 45 -23.45 27.40 -27.52
N LEU A 46 -23.07 28.67 -27.47
CA LEU A 46 -23.89 29.75 -26.93
C LEU A 46 -24.65 30.38 -28.09
N VAL A 47 -25.98 30.48 -27.98
CA VAL A 47 -26.83 31.17 -28.95
C VAL A 47 -27.50 32.33 -28.26
N ASP A 48 -27.30 33.54 -28.76
CA ASP A 48 -28.05 34.72 -28.32
C ASP A 48 -29.47 34.64 -28.89
N ALA A 49 -30.48 34.92 -28.06
CA ALA A 49 -31.85 35.09 -28.55
C ALA A 49 -31.94 36.36 -29.44
N PRO A 50 -32.92 36.40 -30.37
CA PRO A 50 -33.19 37.60 -31.15
C PRO A 50 -33.42 38.82 -30.25
N ASP A 51 -32.96 40.00 -30.70
CA ASP A 51 -33.01 41.27 -29.98
C ASP A 51 -34.35 41.48 -29.23
N GLY A 52 -34.30 41.48 -27.89
CA GLY A 52 -35.44 41.78 -27.01
C GLY A 52 -35.80 40.70 -25.99
N GLU A 53 -35.31 39.46 -26.15
CA GLU A 53 -35.49 38.39 -25.15
C GLU A 53 -34.15 38.02 -24.49
N LEU A 54 -34.11 38.06 -23.16
CA LEU A 54 -32.90 37.89 -22.34
C LEU A 54 -32.61 36.39 -22.07
N LEU A 55 -32.67 35.54 -23.09
CA LEU A 55 -32.54 34.09 -22.96
C LEU A 55 -31.52 33.54 -23.98
N GLY A 56 -30.24 33.51 -23.60
CA GLY A 56 -29.24 32.74 -24.36
C GLY A 56 -29.34 31.24 -24.06
N THR A 57 -29.15 30.37 -25.05
CA THR A 57 -29.12 28.90 -24.85
C THR A 57 -27.70 28.36 -24.90
N LEU A 58 -27.39 27.38 -24.05
CA LEU A 58 -26.13 26.62 -24.08
C LEU A 58 -26.41 25.19 -24.52
N ASP A 59 -25.99 24.86 -25.74
CA ASP A 59 -26.10 23.50 -26.28
C ASP A 59 -24.78 22.75 -26.06
N VAL A 60 -24.86 21.50 -25.61
CA VAL A 60 -23.74 20.57 -25.54
C VAL A 60 -24.00 19.39 -26.46
N ALA A 61 -23.08 19.16 -27.40
CA ALA A 61 -23.02 17.95 -28.20
C ALA A 61 -21.74 17.18 -27.82
N TYR A 62 -21.83 15.86 -27.67
CA TYR A 62 -20.73 15.02 -27.20
C TYR A 62 -20.75 13.66 -27.88
N ASP A 63 -19.59 13.01 -27.94
CA ASP A 63 -19.48 11.62 -28.35
C ASP A 63 -19.99 10.69 -27.24
N GLY A 64 -21.08 9.97 -27.50
CA GLY A 64 -21.66 9.01 -26.55
C GLY A 64 -20.78 7.79 -26.26
N GLY A 65 -19.73 7.56 -27.07
CA GLY A 65 -18.68 6.57 -26.78
C GLY A 65 -17.64 7.06 -25.77
N LEU A 66 -17.53 8.38 -25.55
CA LEU A 66 -16.57 8.99 -24.62
C LEU A 66 -17.24 9.54 -23.36
N PHE A 67 -18.46 10.08 -23.49
CA PHE A 67 -19.17 10.71 -22.38
C PHE A 67 -20.54 10.08 -22.17
N ALA A 68 -20.82 9.74 -20.91
CA ALA A 68 -22.18 9.47 -20.46
C ALA A 68 -22.98 10.78 -20.37
N GLU A 69 -24.30 10.71 -20.53
CA GLU A 69 -25.18 11.87 -20.47
C GLU A 69 -25.03 12.64 -19.16
N GLU A 70 -24.91 11.93 -18.04
CA GLU A 70 -24.72 12.49 -16.70
C GLU A 70 -23.43 13.32 -16.60
N THR A 71 -22.39 12.97 -17.37
CA THR A 71 -21.15 13.76 -17.42
C THR A 71 -21.35 15.07 -18.16
N ALA A 72 -22.07 15.06 -19.28
CA ALA A 72 -22.41 16.27 -20.01
C ALA A 72 -23.32 17.20 -19.18
N GLN A 73 -24.31 16.64 -18.47
CA GLN A 73 -25.17 17.39 -17.55
C GLN A 73 -24.37 18.05 -16.42
N ARG A 74 -23.40 17.33 -15.85
CA ARG A 74 -22.50 17.87 -14.83
C ARG A 74 -21.67 19.05 -15.36
N PHE A 75 -21.12 18.95 -16.57
CA PHE A 75 -20.38 20.05 -17.20
C PHE A 75 -21.24 21.30 -17.43
N LEU A 76 -22.50 21.12 -17.85
CA LEU A 76 -23.46 22.22 -17.96
C LEU A 76 -23.71 22.90 -16.60
N GLY A 77 -23.91 22.10 -15.55
CA GLY A 77 -24.06 22.60 -14.18
C GLY A 77 -22.83 23.38 -13.69
N HIS A 78 -21.62 22.90 -14.00
CA HIS A 78 -20.38 23.61 -13.69
C HIS A 78 -20.27 24.94 -14.40
N TYR A 79 -20.56 24.95 -15.70
CA TYR A 79 -20.49 26.16 -16.51
C TYR A 79 -21.50 27.21 -16.04
N ARG A 80 -22.74 26.79 -15.70
CA ARG A 80 -23.75 27.68 -15.09
C ARG A 80 -23.24 28.30 -13.79
N THR A 81 -22.65 27.49 -12.91
CA THR A 81 -22.10 27.94 -11.62
C THR A 81 -20.97 28.95 -11.83
N LEU A 82 -20.07 28.68 -12.76
CA LEU A 82 -18.97 29.56 -13.13
C LEU A 82 -19.48 30.92 -13.65
N LEU A 83 -20.45 30.91 -14.57
CA LEU A 83 -21.05 32.13 -15.12
C LEU A 83 -21.78 32.95 -14.05
N ALA A 84 -22.61 32.31 -13.22
CA ALA A 84 -23.31 32.98 -12.13
C ALA A 84 -22.32 33.66 -11.16
N GLY A 85 -21.22 32.97 -10.82
CA GLY A 85 -20.16 33.53 -9.99
C GLY A 85 -19.45 34.73 -10.63
N ALA A 86 -19.23 34.69 -11.95
CA ALA A 86 -18.57 35.77 -12.68
C ALA A 86 -19.47 37.00 -12.82
N VAL A 87 -20.77 36.81 -13.01
CA VAL A 87 -21.76 37.90 -13.07
C VAL A 87 -21.93 38.56 -11.70
N ALA A 88 -22.00 37.76 -10.63
CA ALA A 88 -22.16 38.27 -9.27
C ALA A 88 -20.96 39.07 -8.76
N ASP A 89 -19.74 38.74 -9.20
CA ASP A 89 -18.50 39.40 -8.80
C ASP A 89 -17.50 39.49 -9.97
N PRO A 90 -17.67 40.45 -10.92
CA PRO A 90 -16.85 40.54 -12.13
C PRO A 90 -15.37 40.84 -11.87
N GLY A 91 -15.04 41.35 -10.68
CA GLY A 91 -13.67 41.61 -10.26
C GLY A 91 -12.95 40.38 -9.68
N ARG A 92 -13.68 39.28 -9.45
CA ARG A 92 -13.11 38.06 -8.88
C ARG A 92 -12.10 37.43 -9.85
N PRO A 93 -10.89 37.05 -9.38
CA PRO A 93 -9.96 36.28 -10.19
C PRO A 93 -10.62 35.01 -10.71
N LEU A 94 -10.41 34.67 -11.99
CA LEU A 94 -10.94 33.44 -12.61
C LEU A 94 -10.61 32.19 -11.76
N SER A 95 -9.41 32.15 -11.18
CA SER A 95 -8.98 31.07 -10.31
C SER A 95 -9.80 30.93 -9.03
N ARG A 96 -10.61 31.91 -8.62
CA ARG A 96 -11.46 31.88 -7.41
C ARG A 96 -12.95 31.77 -7.71
N LEU A 97 -13.34 31.68 -8.97
CA LEU A 97 -14.74 31.48 -9.32
C LEU A 97 -15.19 30.06 -8.91
N PRO A 98 -16.43 29.91 -8.41
CA PRO A 98 -16.97 28.60 -8.09
C PRO A 98 -17.17 27.80 -9.38
N LEU A 99 -16.79 26.53 -9.35
CA LEU A 99 -17.00 25.60 -10.48
C LEU A 99 -18.03 24.54 -10.11
N LEU A 100 -17.88 23.94 -8.93
CA LEU A 100 -18.77 22.89 -8.45
C LEU A 100 -20.12 23.46 -8.02
N THR A 101 -21.19 22.77 -8.38
CA THR A 101 -22.52 23.09 -7.87
C THR A 101 -22.58 22.83 -6.36
N GLU A 102 -23.47 23.52 -5.65
CA GLU A 102 -23.69 23.27 -4.22
C GLU A 102 -24.10 21.81 -3.94
N ALA A 103 -24.94 21.23 -4.79
CA ALA A 103 -25.36 19.84 -4.68
C ALA A 103 -24.20 18.84 -4.84
N GLU A 104 -23.28 19.09 -5.79
CA GLU A 104 -22.10 18.24 -5.97
C GLU A 104 -21.11 18.39 -4.82
N LEU A 105 -20.87 19.62 -4.33
CA LEU A 105 -20.06 19.86 -3.15
C LEU A 105 -20.64 19.17 -1.92
N HIS A 106 -21.95 19.30 -1.67
CA HIS A 106 -22.63 18.65 -0.55
C HIS A 106 -22.46 17.13 -0.63
N ARG A 107 -22.68 16.55 -1.80
CA ARG A 107 -22.52 15.10 -2.01
C ARG A 107 -21.09 14.63 -1.71
N MET A 108 -20.09 15.33 -2.25
CA MET A 108 -18.69 14.96 -2.08
C MET A 108 -18.19 15.15 -0.66
N LEU A 109 -18.56 16.26 -0.01
CA LEU A 109 -17.98 16.66 1.28
C LEU A 109 -18.76 16.12 2.47
N VAL A 110 -20.06 15.89 2.31
CA VAL A 110 -20.97 15.47 3.38
C VAL A 110 -21.49 14.06 3.12
N GLU A 111 -22.25 13.82 2.06
CA GLU A 111 -22.96 12.54 1.88
C GLU A 111 -22.03 11.34 1.75
N TRP A 112 -21.00 11.42 0.90
CA TRP A 112 -20.00 10.35 0.75
C TRP A 112 -19.06 10.19 1.95
N ASN A 113 -19.08 11.16 2.85
CA ASN A 113 -18.21 11.27 4.01
C ASN A 113 -18.98 11.18 5.35
N ASP A 114 -20.28 10.86 5.30
CA ASP A 114 -21.10 10.59 6.47
C ASP A 114 -20.87 9.16 6.95
N THR A 115 -19.69 8.96 7.53
CA THR A 115 -19.18 7.65 7.96
C THR A 115 -19.22 7.47 9.46
N ARG A 116 -19.93 8.34 10.19
CA ARG A 116 -19.98 8.28 11.64
C ARG A 116 -20.66 6.98 12.07
N THR A 117 -19.90 6.13 12.76
CA THR A 117 -20.35 4.81 13.18
C THR A 117 -19.97 4.58 14.63
N GLU A 118 -20.95 4.17 15.44
CA GLU A 118 -20.69 3.72 16.82
C GLU A 118 -20.12 2.30 16.80
N LEU A 119 -18.82 2.18 17.04
CA LEU A 119 -18.12 0.90 17.17
C LEU A 119 -17.94 0.51 18.64
N PRO A 120 -17.86 -0.79 18.97
CA PRO A 120 -17.72 -1.29 20.35
C PRO A 120 -16.29 -1.10 20.89
N LEU A 121 -15.83 0.16 20.97
CA LEU A 121 -14.47 0.52 21.38
C LEU A 121 -14.18 0.21 22.86
N HIS A 122 -15.22 0.18 23.71
CA HIS A 122 -15.11 -0.02 25.16
C HIS A 122 -14.08 0.93 25.83
N ASP A 123 -12.98 0.39 26.37
CA ASP A 123 -11.87 1.16 26.97
C ASP A 123 -10.92 1.77 25.92
N GLY A 124 -11.16 1.52 24.63
CA GLY A 124 -10.43 2.10 23.50
C GLY A 124 -8.99 1.61 23.36
N THR A 125 -8.62 0.47 23.98
CA THR A 125 -7.27 -0.09 23.87
C THR A 125 -7.23 -1.49 23.25
N LEU A 126 -6.19 -1.75 22.46
CA LEU A 126 -6.00 -3.03 21.75
C LEU A 126 -5.81 -4.20 22.73
N HIS A 127 -4.95 -4.02 23.72
CA HIS A 127 -4.68 -5.04 24.74
C HIS A 127 -5.89 -5.24 25.66
N GLY A 128 -6.68 -4.19 25.94
CA GLY A 128 -7.95 -4.31 26.66
C GLY A 128 -8.97 -5.14 25.90
N ALA A 129 -9.09 -4.93 24.58
CA ALA A 129 -9.94 -5.74 23.71
C ALA A 129 -9.55 -7.22 23.72
N PHE A 130 -8.25 -7.51 23.59
CA PHE A 130 -7.73 -8.88 23.72
C PHE A 130 -8.03 -9.50 25.10
N THR A 131 -7.77 -8.76 26.18
CA THR A 131 -7.99 -9.23 27.56
C THR A 131 -9.46 -9.59 27.80
N ARG A 132 -10.40 -8.80 27.26
CA ARG A 132 -11.84 -9.12 27.31
C ARG A 132 -12.15 -10.43 26.58
N GLN A 133 -11.54 -10.65 25.43
CA GLN A 133 -11.74 -11.88 24.68
C GLN A 133 -11.16 -13.09 25.41
N ALA A 134 -9.98 -12.95 26.02
CA ALA A 134 -9.38 -14.00 26.84
C ALA A 134 -10.23 -14.36 28.07
N ALA A 135 -10.88 -13.37 28.69
CA ALA A 135 -11.84 -13.63 29.77
C ALA A 135 -13.12 -14.34 29.29
N ARG A 136 -13.61 -14.01 28.09
CA ARG A 136 -14.83 -14.61 27.51
C ARG A 136 -14.61 -16.04 27.00
N ARG A 137 -13.43 -16.32 26.44
CA ARG A 137 -13.12 -17.56 25.72
C ARG A 137 -11.72 -18.09 26.08
N PRO A 138 -11.44 -18.37 27.37
CA PRO A 138 -10.08 -18.67 27.84
C PRO A 138 -9.44 -19.88 27.14
N HIS A 139 -10.24 -20.89 26.81
CA HIS A 139 -9.78 -22.14 26.19
C HIS A 139 -9.83 -22.14 24.66
N ALA A 140 -10.29 -21.05 24.03
CA ALA A 140 -10.20 -20.94 22.57
C ALA A 140 -8.74 -20.76 22.14
N VAL A 141 -8.38 -21.28 20.97
CA VAL A 141 -7.05 -21.10 20.39
C VAL A 141 -6.94 -19.66 19.89
N ALA A 142 -5.88 -18.96 20.32
CA ALA A 142 -5.54 -17.64 19.81
C ALA A 142 -4.54 -17.74 18.67
N VAL A 143 -3.53 -18.61 18.82
CA VAL A 143 -2.46 -18.78 17.82
C VAL A 143 -2.16 -20.26 17.59
N VAL A 144 -2.00 -20.63 16.33
CA VAL A 144 -1.40 -21.89 15.88
C VAL A 144 -0.02 -21.58 15.30
N ASP A 145 1.00 -22.22 15.84
CA ASP A 145 2.41 -22.02 15.46
C ASP A 145 3.12 -23.37 15.42
N GLY A 146 3.23 -23.91 14.20
CA GLY A 146 3.54 -25.32 13.96
C GLY A 146 2.52 -26.24 14.65
N GLU A 147 3.01 -27.20 15.44
CA GLU A 147 2.15 -28.09 16.22
C GLU A 147 1.56 -27.44 17.48
N ARG A 148 2.04 -26.25 17.88
CA ARG A 148 1.61 -25.58 19.11
C ARG A 148 0.27 -24.89 18.88
N ARG A 149 -0.67 -25.12 19.79
CA ARG A 149 -1.96 -24.42 19.87
C ARG A 149 -2.02 -23.63 21.16
N VAL A 150 -1.78 -22.34 21.08
CA VAL A 150 -1.73 -21.45 22.25
C VAL A 150 -3.09 -20.81 22.43
N THR A 151 -3.68 -20.98 23.61
CA THR A 151 -5.00 -20.44 23.93
C THR A 151 -4.96 -18.94 24.24
N TYR A 152 -6.13 -18.32 24.22
CA TYR A 152 -6.28 -16.93 24.65
C TYR A 152 -5.83 -16.70 26.10
N ALA A 153 -6.17 -17.61 27.02
CA ALA A 153 -5.74 -17.48 28.42
C ALA A 153 -4.22 -17.62 28.58
N GLU A 154 -3.60 -18.57 27.89
CA GLU A 154 -2.14 -18.74 27.91
C GLU A 154 -1.42 -17.53 27.32
N THR A 155 -1.93 -17.00 26.22
CA THR A 155 -1.40 -15.80 25.57
C THR A 155 -1.50 -14.58 26.49
N ASP A 156 -2.67 -14.36 27.13
CA ASP A 156 -2.87 -13.23 28.05
C ASP A 156 -1.96 -13.33 29.28
N ALA A 157 -1.87 -14.52 29.89
CA ALA A 157 -1.01 -14.79 31.04
C ALA A 157 0.47 -14.56 30.70
N ALA A 158 0.95 -15.06 29.55
CA ALA A 158 2.31 -14.83 29.09
C ALA A 158 2.60 -13.35 28.83
N ALA A 159 1.65 -12.64 28.19
CA ALA A 159 1.77 -11.22 27.94
C ALA A 159 1.79 -10.40 29.23
N ASN A 160 0.99 -10.77 30.25
CA ASN A 160 0.99 -10.12 31.55
C ASN A 160 2.34 -10.27 32.28
N ARG A 161 2.93 -11.49 32.25
CA ARG A 161 4.25 -11.75 32.83
C ARG A 161 5.35 -10.92 32.16
N LEU A 162 5.39 -10.94 30.83
CA LEU A 162 6.36 -10.15 30.08
C LEU A 162 6.13 -8.63 30.26
N ALA A 163 4.88 -8.17 30.36
CA ALA A 163 4.58 -6.76 30.63
C ALA A 163 5.13 -6.31 31.99
N ARG A 164 5.01 -7.13 33.03
CA ARG A 164 5.60 -6.85 34.36
C ARG A 164 7.12 -6.83 34.31
N HIS A 165 7.73 -7.76 33.57
CA HIS A 165 9.17 -7.76 33.34
C HIS A 165 9.62 -6.47 32.65
N LEU A 166 8.97 -6.07 31.56
CA LEU A 166 9.25 -4.81 30.85
C LEU A 166 9.10 -3.58 31.77
N ARG A 167 8.10 -3.55 32.64
CA ARG A 167 7.94 -2.48 33.63
C ARG A 167 9.05 -2.45 34.67
N ALA A 168 9.54 -3.61 35.12
CA ALA A 168 10.70 -3.69 36.01
C ALA A 168 11.97 -3.13 35.35
N LEU A 169 12.05 -3.19 34.02
CA LEU A 169 13.11 -2.57 33.22
C LEU A 169 12.88 -1.07 32.93
N GLY A 170 11.77 -0.49 33.42
CA GLY A 170 11.47 0.94 33.27
C GLY A 170 10.57 1.31 32.09
N VAL A 171 9.93 0.34 31.43
CA VAL A 171 8.89 0.65 30.44
C VAL A 171 7.69 1.28 31.15
N THR A 172 7.28 2.45 30.67
CA THR A 172 6.14 3.21 31.19
C THR A 172 5.25 3.72 30.04
N ARG A 173 4.17 4.43 30.36
CA ARG A 173 3.22 4.98 29.39
C ARG A 173 3.93 5.73 28.25
N GLY A 174 3.69 5.32 27.01
CA GLY A 174 4.25 5.90 25.79
C GLY A 174 5.71 5.51 25.48
N THR A 175 6.33 4.63 26.28
CA THR A 175 7.72 4.20 26.07
C THR A 175 7.82 3.28 24.86
N PRO A 176 8.64 3.61 23.83
CA PRO A 176 8.83 2.72 22.69
C PRO A 176 9.69 1.50 23.04
N VAL A 177 9.28 0.31 22.59
CA VAL A 177 10.00 -0.96 22.79
C VAL A 177 10.15 -1.66 21.44
N GLY A 178 11.39 -1.97 21.04
CA GLY A 178 11.65 -2.71 19.81
C GLY A 178 11.21 -4.16 19.91
N LEU A 179 10.57 -4.71 18.88
CA LEU A 179 10.24 -6.13 18.77
C LEU A 179 10.96 -6.71 17.55
N SER A 180 12.03 -7.46 17.79
CA SER A 180 12.79 -8.15 16.74
C SER A 180 12.54 -9.64 16.80
N LEU A 181 11.34 -10.03 16.38
CA LEU A 181 10.87 -11.41 16.35
C LEU A 181 10.27 -11.71 14.97
N PRO A 182 10.46 -12.93 14.43
CA PRO A 182 9.69 -13.38 13.29
C PRO A 182 8.21 -13.55 13.68
N ARG A 183 7.35 -13.83 12.70
CA ARG A 183 5.97 -14.26 12.97
C ARG A 183 6.00 -15.51 13.86
N SER A 184 5.34 -15.44 15.01
CA SER A 184 5.20 -16.57 15.95
C SER A 184 4.17 -16.24 17.02
N ALA A 185 3.82 -17.22 17.87
CA ALA A 185 3.01 -16.96 19.05
C ALA A 185 3.67 -15.94 20.00
N GLU A 186 4.99 -15.99 20.12
CA GLU A 186 5.78 -15.05 20.93
C GLU A 186 5.71 -13.62 20.40
N PHE A 187 5.57 -13.41 19.09
CA PHE A 187 5.37 -12.06 18.55
C PHE A 187 4.07 -11.42 19.07
N LEU A 188 2.96 -12.17 19.05
CA LEU A 188 1.68 -11.70 19.61
C LEU A 188 1.80 -11.41 21.10
N VAL A 189 2.40 -12.34 21.86
CA VAL A 189 2.66 -12.16 23.29
C VAL A 189 3.48 -10.90 23.56
N ALA A 190 4.55 -10.67 22.80
CA ALA A 190 5.42 -9.51 22.98
C ALA A 190 4.73 -8.19 22.62
N ALA A 191 3.96 -8.16 21.53
CA ALA A 191 3.15 -7.00 21.16
C ALA A 191 2.16 -6.66 22.29
N LEU A 192 1.37 -7.63 22.76
CA LEU A 192 0.43 -7.43 23.86
C LEU A 192 1.14 -7.02 25.16
N ALA A 193 2.30 -7.60 25.46
CA ALA A 193 3.06 -7.28 26.65
C ALA A 193 3.55 -5.83 26.68
N VAL A 194 4.06 -5.32 25.56
CA VAL A 194 4.46 -3.90 25.44
C VAL A 194 3.25 -2.99 25.67
N LEU A 195 2.12 -3.30 25.04
CA LEU A 195 0.89 -2.53 25.18
C LEU A 195 0.35 -2.55 26.63
N LYS A 196 0.35 -3.72 27.28
CA LYS A 196 -0.04 -3.88 28.70
C LYS A 196 0.93 -3.18 29.65
N ALA A 197 2.21 -3.07 29.30
CA ALA A 197 3.18 -2.25 30.05
C ALA A 197 2.95 -0.74 29.87
N GLY A 198 2.07 -0.35 28.95
CA GLY A 198 1.77 1.03 28.55
C GLY A 198 2.70 1.58 27.47
N GLY A 199 3.61 0.76 26.94
CA GLY A 199 4.52 1.16 25.87
C GLY A 199 3.87 1.09 24.48
N ALA A 200 4.64 1.53 23.49
CA ALA A 200 4.33 1.36 22.07
C ALA A 200 5.37 0.44 21.43
N TYR A 201 4.93 -0.59 20.71
CA TYR A 201 5.89 -1.50 20.10
C TYR A 201 6.44 -0.95 18.77
N VAL A 202 7.69 -1.26 18.48
CA VAL A 202 8.37 -0.88 17.22
C VAL A 202 8.80 -2.18 16.55
N PRO A 203 8.09 -2.69 15.54
CA PRO A 203 8.49 -3.92 14.89
C PRO A 203 9.79 -3.71 14.12
N LEU A 204 10.69 -4.68 14.27
CA LEU A 204 12.03 -4.69 13.72
C LEU A 204 12.23 -6.02 13.00
N ASP A 205 12.17 -6.03 11.67
CA ASP A 205 12.34 -7.28 10.92
C ASP A 205 13.74 -7.87 11.18
N PRO A 206 13.85 -9.10 11.72
CA PRO A 206 15.14 -9.72 12.01
C PRO A 206 16.03 -9.86 10.76
N ALA A 207 15.43 -9.92 9.56
CA ALA A 207 16.15 -10.00 8.29
C ALA A 207 16.81 -8.66 7.89
N TYR A 208 16.45 -7.54 8.53
CA TYR A 208 17.05 -6.24 8.19
C TYR A 208 18.52 -6.16 8.62
N PRO A 209 19.35 -5.45 7.84
CA PRO A 209 20.75 -5.24 8.20
C PRO A 209 20.91 -4.58 9.57
N ARG A 210 21.97 -4.97 10.30
CA ARG A 210 22.25 -4.47 11.65
C ARG A 210 22.26 -2.95 11.74
N ALA A 211 22.85 -2.25 10.77
CA ALA A 211 22.92 -0.80 10.74
C ALA A 211 21.52 -0.15 10.67
N ARG A 212 20.61 -0.74 9.89
CA ARG A 212 19.23 -0.28 9.76
C ARG A 212 18.46 -0.45 11.06
N LEU A 213 18.56 -1.64 11.67
CA LEU A 213 17.92 -1.94 12.96
C LEU A 213 18.33 -0.94 14.06
N ARG A 214 19.63 -0.64 14.15
CA ARG A 214 20.17 0.34 15.12
C ARG A 214 19.68 1.75 14.85
N THR A 215 19.55 2.13 13.58
CA THR A 215 19.02 3.44 13.19
C THR A 215 17.54 3.57 13.57
N MET A 216 16.71 2.58 13.27
CA MET A 216 15.28 2.56 13.64
C MET A 216 15.10 2.63 15.16
N LEU A 217 15.89 1.85 15.93
CA LEU A 217 15.88 1.90 17.40
C LEU A 217 16.23 3.29 17.94
N ALA A 218 17.26 3.93 17.38
CA ALA A 218 17.68 5.27 17.79
C ALA A 218 16.64 6.33 17.44
N ASP A 219 16.12 6.30 16.21
CA ASP A 219 15.16 7.29 15.71
C ASP A 219 13.81 7.19 16.44
N ALA A 220 13.36 5.97 16.79
CA ALA A 220 12.19 5.76 17.64
C ALA A 220 12.47 5.98 19.14
N ARG A 221 13.74 6.11 19.54
CA ARG A 221 14.18 6.20 20.94
C ARG A 221 13.68 5.02 21.78
N CYS A 222 13.82 3.81 21.24
CA CYS A 222 13.43 2.60 21.95
C CYS A 222 14.22 2.44 23.25
N HIS A 223 13.50 2.20 24.35
CA HIS A 223 14.09 2.01 25.67
C HIS A 223 14.67 0.62 25.85
N ALA A 224 13.99 -0.39 25.29
CA ALA A 224 14.37 -1.79 25.34
C ALA A 224 14.06 -2.47 24.00
N VAL A 225 14.59 -3.68 23.79
CA VAL A 225 14.25 -4.56 22.68
C VAL A 225 13.89 -5.95 23.20
N VAL A 226 12.85 -6.55 22.64
CA VAL A 226 12.47 -7.96 22.85
C VAL A 226 12.88 -8.75 21.60
N THR A 227 13.62 -9.84 21.81
CA THR A 227 14.31 -10.59 20.75
C THR A 227 14.55 -12.06 21.20
N SER A 228 15.18 -12.87 20.35
CA SER A 228 15.88 -14.10 20.76
C SER A 228 17.35 -13.83 21.11
N GLU A 229 18.00 -14.78 21.79
CA GLU A 229 19.43 -14.78 22.08
C GLU A 229 20.27 -14.66 20.80
N GLU A 230 19.91 -15.42 19.76
CA GLU A 230 20.59 -15.40 18.44
C GLU A 230 20.69 -13.97 17.86
N SER A 231 19.65 -13.16 18.06
CA SER A 231 19.58 -11.80 17.52
C SER A 231 20.04 -10.71 18.50
N ALA A 232 20.31 -11.02 19.77
CA ALA A 232 20.60 -10.05 20.83
C ALA A 232 21.76 -9.10 20.50
N GLY A 233 22.82 -9.61 19.84
CA GLY A 233 24.00 -8.82 19.48
C GLY A 233 23.77 -7.73 18.41
N ARG A 234 22.60 -7.69 17.77
CA ARG A 234 22.35 -6.82 16.60
C ARG A 234 22.07 -5.36 17.00
N PHE A 235 21.50 -5.12 18.18
CA PHE A 235 20.87 -3.83 18.52
C PHE A 235 21.80 -2.81 19.16
N GLY A 236 22.89 -3.25 19.79
CA GLY A 236 23.82 -2.35 20.47
C GLY A 236 23.23 -1.62 21.67
N LEU A 237 22.18 -2.17 22.27
CA LEU A 237 21.67 -1.79 23.58
C LEU A 237 22.43 -2.56 24.69
N PRO A 238 22.46 -2.04 25.93
CA PRO A 238 22.93 -2.80 27.08
C PRO A 238 22.16 -4.13 27.24
N SER A 239 22.81 -5.12 27.83
CA SER A 239 22.23 -6.46 28.04
C SER A 239 20.93 -6.39 28.85
N GLU A 240 20.88 -5.51 29.86
CA GLU A 240 19.74 -5.30 30.75
C GLU A 240 18.52 -4.71 30.02
N ARG A 241 18.72 -4.14 28.83
CA ARG A 241 17.64 -3.59 27.98
C ARG A 241 17.37 -4.46 26.75
N THR A 242 17.98 -5.64 26.69
CA THR A 242 17.83 -6.61 25.61
C THR A 242 17.17 -7.86 26.17
N VAL A 243 15.84 -7.91 26.12
CA VAL A 243 15.03 -9.02 26.64
C VAL A 243 15.05 -10.16 25.63
N ARG A 244 15.58 -11.32 26.03
CA ARG A 244 15.76 -12.51 25.20
C ARG A 244 14.74 -13.55 25.62
N LEU A 245 13.70 -13.76 24.82
CA LEU A 245 12.55 -14.56 25.23
C LEU A 245 12.90 -16.02 25.57
N ASP A 246 13.94 -16.54 24.95
CA ASP A 246 14.52 -17.87 25.17
C ASP A 246 15.36 -17.92 26.46
N THR A 247 16.36 -17.05 26.61
CA THR A 247 17.29 -17.12 27.76
C THR A 247 16.77 -16.45 29.04
N ASP A 248 15.88 -15.45 28.93
CA ASP A 248 15.24 -14.78 30.06
C ASP A 248 13.90 -15.43 30.49
N ALA A 249 13.52 -16.57 29.88
CA ALA A 249 12.23 -17.23 30.08
C ALA A 249 11.89 -17.48 31.55
N ALA A 250 12.85 -17.96 32.36
CA ALA A 250 12.65 -18.22 33.78
C ALA A 250 12.41 -16.94 34.60
N ALA A 251 13.13 -15.85 34.27
CA ALA A 251 12.95 -14.56 34.93
C ALA A 251 11.60 -13.92 34.59
N ILE A 252 11.17 -14.06 33.32
CA ILE A 252 9.84 -13.62 32.88
C ILE A 252 8.75 -14.45 33.57
N ALA A 253 8.90 -15.78 33.62
CA ALA A 253 7.95 -16.70 34.23
C ALA A 253 7.75 -16.46 35.74
N ALA A 254 8.76 -15.91 36.43
CA ALA A 254 8.69 -15.61 37.87
C ALA A 254 7.77 -14.41 38.20
N HIS A 255 7.38 -13.59 37.22
CA HIS A 255 6.41 -12.52 37.45
C HIS A 255 4.98 -13.05 37.56
N PRO A 256 4.08 -12.36 38.29
CA PRO A 256 2.65 -12.69 38.29
C PRO A 256 2.04 -12.64 36.89
N ASP A 257 1.08 -13.52 36.64
CA ASP A 257 0.33 -13.61 35.38
C ASP A 257 -0.89 -12.67 35.30
N THR A 258 -1.10 -11.86 36.33
CA THR A 258 -2.12 -10.79 36.34
C THR A 258 -1.62 -9.56 35.61
N ALA A 259 -2.51 -8.86 34.91
CA ALA A 259 -2.18 -7.63 34.19
C ALA A 259 -1.55 -6.57 35.13
N PRO A 260 -0.50 -5.85 34.68
CA PRO A 260 0.07 -4.75 35.46
C PRO A 260 -0.89 -3.56 35.51
N ASP A 261 -0.82 -2.78 36.59
CA ASP A 261 -1.63 -1.55 36.75
C ASP A 261 -1.03 -0.39 35.94
N ALA A 262 -1.30 -0.37 34.64
CA ALA A 262 -0.84 0.66 33.71
C ALA A 262 -2.05 1.52 33.26
N ALA A 263 -2.02 2.81 33.56
CA ALA A 263 -3.03 3.76 33.10
C ALA A 263 -2.81 4.11 31.61
N VAL A 264 -3.28 3.25 30.71
CA VAL A 264 -3.25 3.46 29.25
C VAL A 264 -4.56 4.08 28.78
N ALA A 265 -4.47 5.13 27.97
CA ALA A 265 -5.62 5.82 27.38
C ALA A 265 -5.75 5.51 25.87
N PRO A 266 -6.94 5.67 25.28
CA PRO A 266 -7.15 5.44 23.84
C PRO A 266 -6.25 6.28 22.92
N ASP A 267 -5.85 7.48 23.35
CA ASP A 267 -4.98 8.37 22.57
C ASP A 267 -3.48 8.11 22.74
N ASP A 268 -3.10 7.16 23.60
CA ASP A 268 -1.71 6.75 23.74
C ASP A 268 -1.22 5.98 22.52
N LEU A 269 0.10 6.00 22.34
CA LEU A 269 0.74 5.28 21.25
C LEU A 269 0.64 3.77 21.46
N CYS A 270 0.28 3.05 20.40
CA CYS A 270 0.26 1.59 20.40
C CYS A 270 1.45 1.00 19.62
N TYR A 271 1.80 1.59 18.48
CA TYR A 271 2.98 1.18 17.73
C TYR A 271 3.62 2.32 16.95
N ILE A 272 4.87 2.09 16.56
CA ILE A 272 5.62 2.94 15.63
C ILE A 272 6.13 2.04 14.51
N ILE A 273 5.55 2.17 13.32
CA ILE A 273 6.00 1.44 12.12
C ILE A 273 6.83 2.37 11.25
N PHE A 274 7.98 1.89 10.79
CA PHE A 274 8.85 2.64 9.89
C PHE A 274 8.51 2.36 8.43
N THR A 275 8.36 3.43 7.66
CA THR A 275 8.27 3.37 6.20
C THR A 275 9.51 4.00 5.58
N SER A 276 9.74 3.74 4.28
CA SER A 276 10.81 4.41 3.55
C SER A 276 10.57 5.92 3.50
N GLY A 277 11.66 6.70 3.53
CA GLY A 277 11.57 8.16 3.62
C GLY A 277 12.20 8.89 2.44
N SER A 278 11.51 9.91 1.94
CA SER A 278 11.96 10.77 0.82
C SER A 278 13.33 11.45 1.04
N THR A 279 13.79 11.58 2.28
CA THR A 279 15.11 12.14 2.67
C THR A 279 16.22 11.08 2.70
N GLY A 280 15.89 9.84 2.34
CA GLY A 280 16.77 8.68 2.37
C GLY A 280 17.02 8.06 3.73
N ARG A 281 16.14 8.36 4.70
CA ARG A 281 16.10 7.72 6.02
C ARG A 281 14.69 7.21 6.32
N PRO A 282 14.54 6.03 6.93
CA PRO A 282 13.23 5.52 7.35
C PRO A 282 12.53 6.48 8.31
N LYS A 283 11.20 6.62 8.20
CA LYS A 283 10.39 7.50 9.05
C LYS A 283 9.46 6.68 9.92
N GLY A 284 9.58 6.82 11.24
CA GLY A 284 8.72 6.12 12.19
C GLY A 284 7.37 6.82 12.33
N ILE A 285 6.28 6.15 12.00
CA ILE A 285 4.91 6.69 12.06
C ILE A 285 4.26 6.23 13.37
N ALA A 286 3.86 7.17 14.22
CA ALA A 286 3.35 6.91 15.56
C ALA A 286 1.82 6.80 15.58
N LEU A 287 1.29 5.60 15.85
CA LEU A 287 -0.14 5.30 15.82
C LEU A 287 -0.74 5.25 17.23
N ARG A 288 -2.02 5.64 17.33
CA ARG A 288 -2.79 5.67 18.57
C ARG A 288 -3.68 4.44 18.69
N HIS A 289 -3.93 3.99 19.91
CA HIS A 289 -4.84 2.86 20.17
C HIS A 289 -6.22 3.04 19.54
N ALA A 290 -6.88 4.18 19.76
CA ALA A 290 -8.24 4.44 19.31
C ALA A 290 -8.38 4.36 17.78
N GLY A 291 -7.47 5.00 17.05
CA GLY A 291 -7.51 5.03 15.58
C GLY A 291 -7.29 3.66 14.95
N VAL A 292 -6.36 2.88 15.52
CA VAL A 292 -6.12 1.50 15.07
C VAL A 292 -7.33 0.63 15.40
N LEU A 293 -7.82 0.67 16.64
CA LEU A 293 -8.95 -0.15 17.07
C LEU A 293 -10.23 0.18 16.28
N ASN A 294 -10.47 1.45 15.94
CA ASN A 294 -11.56 1.85 15.04
C ASN A 294 -11.52 1.09 13.71
N ASN A 295 -10.36 1.02 13.07
CA ASN A 295 -10.24 0.39 11.76
C ASN A 295 -10.37 -1.13 11.82
N LEU A 296 -9.79 -1.75 12.84
CA LEU A 296 -9.92 -3.19 13.06
C LEU A 296 -11.39 -3.56 13.29
N LEU A 297 -12.07 -2.84 14.18
CA LEU A 297 -13.47 -3.11 14.50
C LEU A 297 -14.45 -2.79 13.36
N ASP A 298 -14.16 -1.83 12.48
CA ASP A 298 -14.99 -1.59 11.29
C ASP A 298 -14.98 -2.82 10.38
N ILE A 299 -13.80 -3.39 10.09
CA ILE A 299 -13.69 -4.62 9.30
C ILE A 299 -14.40 -5.77 10.01
N ASP A 300 -14.12 -5.98 11.29
CA ASP A 300 -14.70 -7.10 12.05
C ASP A 300 -16.24 -7.00 12.11
N THR A 301 -16.78 -5.80 12.33
CA THR A 301 -18.23 -5.57 12.41
C THR A 301 -18.89 -5.69 11.04
N ARG A 302 -18.28 -5.11 10.01
CA ARG A 302 -18.83 -5.08 8.64
C ARG A 302 -18.85 -6.45 7.98
N TYR A 303 -17.88 -7.31 8.30
CA TYR A 303 -17.70 -8.62 7.68
C TYR A 303 -17.89 -9.78 8.66
N GLU A 304 -18.41 -9.48 9.85
CA GLU A 304 -18.75 -10.46 10.90
C GLU A 304 -17.57 -11.39 11.20
N VAL A 305 -16.38 -10.81 11.40
CA VAL A 305 -15.18 -11.56 11.78
C VAL A 305 -15.22 -11.80 13.28
N GLY A 306 -15.01 -13.05 13.69
CA GLY A 306 -15.09 -13.39 15.11
C GLY A 306 -14.75 -14.84 15.44
N PRO A 307 -15.31 -15.38 16.55
CA PRO A 307 -15.02 -16.74 16.96
C PRO A 307 -15.42 -17.77 15.91
N GLY A 308 -14.48 -18.62 15.52
CA GLY A 308 -14.65 -19.62 14.46
C GLY A 308 -13.92 -19.26 13.17
N ASP A 309 -13.48 -18.01 13.03
CA ASP A 309 -12.61 -17.60 11.95
C ASP A 309 -11.14 -17.88 12.22
N ALA A 310 -10.37 -17.99 11.13
CA ALA A 310 -8.92 -18.09 11.18
C ALA A 310 -8.27 -17.29 10.04
N VAL A 311 -7.17 -16.60 10.36
CA VAL A 311 -6.35 -15.85 9.39
C VAL A 311 -4.97 -16.48 9.27
N LEU A 312 -4.43 -16.50 8.05
CA LEU A 312 -3.04 -16.86 7.82
C LEU A 312 -2.15 -15.60 7.91
N ALA A 313 -1.18 -15.58 8.82
CA ALA A 313 -0.29 -14.44 9.06
C ALA A 313 0.86 -14.40 8.04
N VAL A 314 0.60 -13.88 6.83
CA VAL A 314 1.58 -13.85 5.73
C VAL A 314 2.38 -12.54 5.67
N SER A 315 1.87 -11.46 6.25
CA SER A 315 2.51 -10.15 6.19
C SER A 315 3.77 -10.09 7.06
N SER A 316 4.78 -9.31 6.63
CA SER A 316 5.94 -9.04 7.50
C SER A 316 5.47 -8.32 8.76
N PRO A 317 5.98 -8.67 9.96
CA PRO A 317 5.70 -7.94 11.20
C PRO A 317 6.06 -6.45 11.15
N SER A 318 6.97 -6.06 10.25
CA SER A 318 7.34 -4.65 10.03
C SER A 318 6.43 -3.92 9.04
N PHE A 319 5.41 -4.58 8.50
CA PHE A 319 4.39 -3.99 7.65
C PHE A 319 3.07 -3.91 8.42
N ASP A 320 2.33 -2.82 8.21
CA ASP A 320 1.13 -2.50 8.98
C ASP A 320 -0.05 -3.45 8.72
N MET A 321 -0.11 -4.16 7.59
CA MET A 321 -1.09 -5.24 7.38
C MET A 321 -0.99 -6.36 8.44
N SER A 322 0.20 -6.62 8.98
CA SER A 322 0.37 -7.61 10.05
C SER A 322 -0.36 -7.22 11.34
N VAL A 323 -0.69 -5.94 11.53
CA VAL A 323 -1.49 -5.46 12.67
C VAL A 323 -2.89 -6.06 12.61
N TYR A 324 -3.51 -6.13 11.43
CA TYR A 324 -4.81 -6.78 11.30
C TYR A 324 -4.71 -8.29 11.53
N GLU A 325 -3.69 -8.93 10.95
CA GLU A 325 -3.47 -10.39 11.11
C GLU A 325 -3.30 -10.77 12.59
N PHE A 326 -2.42 -10.10 13.34
CA PHE A 326 -2.12 -10.47 14.73
C PHE A 326 -3.04 -9.83 15.76
N LEU A 327 -3.41 -8.56 15.60
CA LEU A 327 -4.20 -7.83 16.60
C LEU A 327 -5.67 -7.72 16.17
N GLY A 328 -5.98 -7.43 14.91
CA GLY A 328 -7.36 -7.34 14.41
C GLY A 328 -8.16 -8.61 14.67
N THR A 329 -7.67 -9.73 14.17
CA THR A 329 -8.38 -11.01 14.33
C THR A 329 -8.38 -11.52 15.78
N ALA A 330 -7.31 -11.25 16.54
CA ALA A 330 -7.22 -11.67 17.93
C ALA A 330 -8.17 -10.88 18.85
N VAL A 331 -8.42 -9.58 18.59
CA VAL A 331 -9.35 -8.81 19.44
C VAL A 331 -10.82 -9.21 19.25
N CYS A 332 -11.19 -9.81 18.11
CA CYS A 332 -12.54 -10.30 17.83
C CYS A 332 -12.73 -11.80 18.15
N GLY A 333 -11.68 -12.53 18.54
CA GLY A 333 -11.80 -13.92 18.98
C GLY A 333 -11.49 -14.98 17.92
N ALA A 334 -10.96 -14.58 16.76
CA ALA A 334 -10.51 -15.48 15.71
C ALA A 334 -9.14 -16.10 16.04
N THR A 335 -8.70 -17.05 15.22
CA THR A 335 -7.40 -17.73 15.38
C THR A 335 -6.38 -17.17 14.39
N VAL A 336 -5.16 -16.90 14.86
CA VAL A 336 -4.02 -16.58 14.00
C VAL A 336 -3.27 -17.87 13.69
N VAL A 337 -3.06 -18.19 12.42
CA VAL A 337 -2.23 -19.32 11.99
C VAL A 337 -0.94 -18.79 11.38
N VAL A 338 0.19 -19.24 11.90
CA VAL A 338 1.53 -18.79 11.48
C VAL A 338 2.11 -19.79 10.48
N PRO A 339 2.54 -19.36 9.28
CA PRO A 339 3.30 -20.21 8.37
C PRO A 339 4.60 -20.71 8.99
N ASP A 340 5.06 -21.88 8.56
CA ASP A 340 6.30 -22.45 9.06
C ASP A 340 7.48 -21.57 8.66
N ARG A 341 8.50 -21.51 9.52
CA ARG A 341 9.71 -20.71 9.26
C ARG A 341 10.39 -21.19 7.98
N GLY A 342 10.72 -20.25 7.09
CA GLY A 342 11.30 -20.55 5.78
C GLY A 342 10.25 -20.72 4.67
N SER A 343 8.98 -20.95 5.02
CA SER A 343 7.87 -21.16 4.10
C SER A 343 6.93 -19.95 4.01
N GLU A 344 7.37 -18.77 4.45
CA GLU A 344 6.50 -17.60 4.52
C GLU A 344 6.14 -17.01 3.16
N LYS A 345 6.75 -17.50 2.08
CA LYS A 345 6.43 -17.18 0.68
C LYS A 345 6.24 -18.43 -0.17
N ASP A 346 5.75 -19.51 0.43
CA ASP A 346 5.49 -20.77 -0.24
C ASP A 346 3.98 -20.97 -0.45
N PRO A 347 3.46 -20.84 -1.69
CA PRO A 347 2.04 -20.99 -1.96
C PRO A 347 1.51 -22.42 -1.79
N ALA A 348 2.36 -23.44 -1.90
CA ALA A 348 1.95 -24.82 -1.63
C ALA A 348 1.71 -25.01 -0.13
N HIS A 349 2.62 -24.51 0.71
CA HIS A 349 2.45 -24.49 2.16
C HIS A 349 1.22 -23.70 2.59
N TRP A 350 0.95 -22.56 1.96
CA TRP A 350 -0.25 -21.78 2.25
C TRP A 350 -1.54 -22.55 1.93
N ALA A 351 -1.62 -23.23 0.78
CA ALA A 351 -2.77 -24.05 0.42
C ALA A 351 -2.98 -25.21 1.41
N GLU A 352 -1.89 -25.87 1.83
CA GLU A 352 -1.91 -26.91 2.87
C GLU A 352 -2.49 -26.38 4.19
N LEU A 353 -2.05 -25.21 4.65
CA LEU A 353 -2.55 -24.59 5.88
C LEU A 353 -4.00 -24.12 5.75
N ILE A 354 -4.40 -23.59 4.59
CA ILE A 354 -5.79 -23.20 4.30
C ILE A 354 -6.74 -24.39 4.49
N ARG A 355 -6.35 -25.55 3.94
CA ARG A 355 -7.11 -26.80 4.06
C ARG A 355 -7.08 -27.37 5.48
N THR A 356 -5.88 -27.42 6.08
CA THR A 356 -5.67 -28.11 7.37
C THR A 356 -6.28 -27.35 8.55
N HIS A 357 -6.19 -26.02 8.53
CA HIS A 357 -6.68 -25.18 9.62
C HIS A 357 -8.02 -24.49 9.31
N GLY A 358 -8.58 -24.71 8.12
CA GLY A 358 -9.83 -24.10 7.71
C GLY A 358 -9.74 -22.57 7.73
N ILE A 359 -8.68 -22.02 7.14
CA ILE A 359 -8.45 -20.56 7.10
C ILE A 359 -9.63 -19.90 6.39
N THR A 360 -10.24 -18.90 7.04
CA THR A 360 -11.42 -18.19 6.52
C THR A 360 -11.09 -16.80 6.01
N LEU A 361 -9.98 -16.20 6.48
CA LEU A 361 -9.51 -14.88 6.08
C LEU A 361 -8.13 -14.95 5.44
N TRP A 362 -7.98 -14.23 4.33
CA TRP A 362 -6.68 -13.86 3.79
C TRP A 362 -6.55 -12.34 3.76
N ASN A 363 -5.44 -11.82 4.27
CA ASN A 363 -5.15 -10.38 4.28
C ASN A 363 -3.75 -10.13 3.71
N SER A 364 -3.64 -9.54 2.51
CA SER A 364 -2.33 -9.29 1.92
C SER A 364 -2.34 -8.32 0.74
N ALA A 365 -1.15 -8.07 0.18
CA ALA A 365 -1.00 -7.38 -1.09
C ALA A 365 -1.35 -8.31 -2.28
N PRO A 366 -1.81 -7.74 -3.41
CA PRO A 366 -2.16 -8.50 -4.62
C PRO A 366 -1.11 -9.52 -5.05
N SER A 367 0.18 -9.21 -4.90
CA SER A 367 1.27 -10.10 -5.28
C SER A 367 1.29 -11.45 -4.55
N LEU A 368 0.83 -11.52 -3.29
CA LEU A 368 0.76 -12.80 -2.57
C LEU A 368 -0.48 -13.60 -2.96
N TYR A 369 -1.59 -12.92 -3.25
CA TYR A 369 -2.76 -13.57 -3.87
C TYR A 369 -2.43 -14.17 -5.22
N GLU A 370 -1.67 -13.45 -6.06
CA GLU A 370 -1.20 -13.93 -7.36
C GLU A 370 -0.42 -15.24 -7.23
N LEU A 371 0.50 -15.34 -6.26
CA LEU A 371 1.22 -16.60 -6.00
C LEU A 371 0.27 -17.73 -5.62
N LEU A 372 -0.65 -17.48 -4.68
CA LEU A 372 -1.58 -18.49 -4.19
C LEU A 372 -2.50 -18.98 -5.32
N VAL A 373 -3.09 -18.07 -6.09
CA VAL A 373 -4.05 -18.41 -7.14
C VAL A 373 -3.37 -19.08 -8.32
N THR A 374 -2.16 -18.63 -8.72
CA THR A 374 -1.39 -19.30 -9.78
C THR A 374 -0.97 -20.71 -9.36
N HIS A 375 -0.62 -20.92 -8.10
CA HIS A 375 -0.39 -22.27 -7.58
C HIS A 375 -1.67 -23.12 -7.67
N ALA A 376 -2.81 -22.58 -7.24
CA ALA A 376 -4.10 -23.28 -7.28
C ALA A 376 -4.55 -23.66 -8.70
N GLU A 377 -4.39 -22.74 -9.66
CA GLU A 377 -4.68 -22.96 -11.09
C GLU A 377 -3.83 -24.10 -11.68
N ARG A 378 -2.56 -24.21 -11.24
CA ARG A 378 -1.60 -25.23 -11.73
C ARG A 378 -1.81 -26.59 -11.08
N ALA A 379 -2.06 -26.63 -9.77
CA ALA A 379 -2.29 -27.88 -9.05
C ALA A 379 -3.59 -28.56 -9.50
N GLY A 380 -4.61 -27.77 -9.86
CA GLY A 380 -5.90 -28.26 -10.35
C GLY A 380 -6.81 -28.85 -9.26
N ASP A 381 -6.32 -29.01 -8.03
CA ASP A 381 -7.02 -29.58 -6.88
C ASP A 381 -6.88 -28.74 -5.58
N ALA A 382 -6.27 -27.55 -5.66
CA ALA A 382 -6.13 -26.68 -4.49
C ALA A 382 -7.51 -26.20 -4.01
N ASP A 383 -7.98 -26.81 -2.92
CA ASP A 383 -9.22 -26.47 -2.25
C ASP A 383 -9.03 -25.23 -1.37
N LEU A 384 -9.46 -24.07 -1.90
CA LEU A 384 -9.47 -22.79 -1.17
C LEU A 384 -10.87 -22.45 -0.63
N THR A 385 -11.80 -23.40 -0.60
CA THR A 385 -13.23 -23.13 -0.33
C THR A 385 -13.53 -22.69 1.10
N SER A 386 -12.62 -22.92 2.05
CA SER A 386 -12.72 -22.39 3.41
C SER A 386 -12.59 -20.86 3.47
N LEU A 387 -11.91 -20.25 2.50
CA LEU A 387 -11.76 -18.79 2.44
C LEU A 387 -13.12 -18.14 2.16
N ARG A 388 -13.60 -17.35 3.12
CA ARG A 388 -14.84 -16.56 2.98
C ARG A 388 -14.58 -15.08 2.76
N LEU A 389 -13.43 -14.57 3.20
CA LEU A 389 -13.11 -13.15 3.15
C LEU A 389 -11.68 -12.91 2.68
N SER A 390 -11.55 -12.08 1.64
CA SER A 390 -10.28 -11.59 1.14
C SER A 390 -10.18 -10.09 1.45
N LEU A 391 -9.13 -9.69 2.17
CA LEU A 391 -8.77 -8.32 2.47
C LEU A 391 -7.53 -7.96 1.66
N CYS A 392 -7.75 -7.42 0.47
CA CYS A 392 -6.69 -7.17 -0.50
C CYS A 392 -6.40 -5.68 -0.60
N GLY A 393 -5.15 -5.28 -0.32
CA GLY A 393 -4.80 -3.87 -0.29
C GLY A 393 -3.30 -3.61 -0.34
N GLY A 394 -2.91 -2.36 -0.11
CA GLY A 394 -1.50 -1.97 -0.09
C GLY A 394 -0.90 -1.68 -1.46
N ASP A 395 -1.50 -2.12 -2.56
CA ASP A 395 -1.03 -1.84 -3.94
C ASP A 395 -2.19 -1.68 -4.94
N TRP A 396 -1.85 -1.48 -6.21
CA TRP A 396 -2.77 -1.59 -7.34
C TRP A 396 -3.31 -3.02 -7.45
N ILE A 397 -4.62 -3.18 -7.61
CA ILE A 397 -5.30 -4.48 -7.64
C ILE A 397 -5.74 -4.80 -9.08
N PRO A 398 -5.25 -5.89 -9.69
CA PRO A 398 -5.67 -6.32 -11.02
C PRO A 398 -7.15 -6.64 -11.08
N VAL A 399 -7.83 -6.19 -12.14
CA VAL A 399 -9.28 -6.39 -12.32
C VAL A 399 -9.67 -7.87 -12.38
N GLY A 400 -8.82 -8.73 -12.96
CA GLY A 400 -9.09 -10.16 -13.07
C GLY A 400 -8.80 -10.97 -11.80
N LEU A 401 -8.08 -10.42 -10.82
CA LEU A 401 -7.66 -11.15 -9.63
C LEU A 401 -8.83 -11.67 -8.78
N PRO A 402 -9.90 -10.87 -8.51
CA PRO A 402 -11.05 -11.35 -7.75
C PRO A 402 -11.72 -12.59 -8.35
N ASP A 403 -11.89 -12.62 -9.68
CA ASP A 403 -12.58 -13.71 -10.37
C ASP A 403 -11.73 -14.98 -10.40
N ARG A 404 -10.40 -14.85 -10.58
CA ARG A 404 -9.47 -15.98 -10.51
C ARG A 404 -9.50 -16.65 -9.15
N ILE A 405 -9.50 -15.87 -8.06
CA ILE A 405 -9.57 -16.46 -6.72
C ILE A 405 -10.94 -17.13 -6.48
N ARG A 406 -12.04 -16.51 -6.93
CA ARG A 406 -13.38 -17.09 -6.81
C ARG A 406 -13.56 -18.40 -7.56
N ALA A 407 -12.78 -18.65 -8.61
CA ALA A 407 -12.78 -19.95 -9.28
C ALA A 407 -12.38 -21.09 -8.34
N HIS A 408 -11.55 -20.80 -7.33
CA HIS A 408 -11.10 -21.76 -6.31
C HIS A 408 -11.78 -21.57 -4.93
N ALA A 409 -12.37 -20.39 -4.69
CA ALA A 409 -13.13 -20.07 -3.49
C ALA A 409 -14.46 -19.38 -3.85
N PRO A 410 -15.48 -20.12 -4.35
CA PRO A 410 -16.72 -19.51 -4.89
C PRO A 410 -17.52 -18.69 -3.88
N GLY A 411 -17.40 -18.99 -2.59
CA GLY A 411 -18.06 -18.26 -1.50
C GLY A 411 -17.33 -16.99 -1.04
N LEU A 412 -16.17 -16.67 -1.64
CA LEU A 412 -15.31 -15.59 -1.19
C LEU A 412 -15.89 -14.21 -1.50
N ARG A 413 -16.03 -13.40 -0.45
CA ARG A 413 -16.20 -11.94 -0.55
C ARG A 413 -14.82 -11.30 -0.73
N PHE A 414 -14.63 -10.62 -1.86
CA PHE A 414 -13.37 -9.95 -2.17
C PHE A 414 -13.49 -8.46 -1.81
N ILE A 415 -12.70 -8.03 -0.83
CA ILE A 415 -12.70 -6.67 -0.31
C ILE A 415 -11.39 -6.01 -0.74
N ALA A 416 -11.51 -4.98 -1.57
CA ALA A 416 -10.41 -4.08 -1.88
C ALA A 416 -10.29 -3.01 -0.79
N LEU A 417 -9.07 -2.82 -0.30
CA LEU A 417 -8.72 -1.90 0.78
C LEU A 417 -7.67 -0.91 0.30
N GLY A 418 -7.96 0.39 0.45
CA GLY A 418 -7.02 1.48 0.23
C GLY A 418 -6.61 2.11 1.55
N GLY A 419 -5.41 2.68 1.61
CA GLY A 419 -4.94 3.32 2.84
C GLY A 419 -3.45 3.66 2.82
N ALA A 420 -3.01 4.22 3.94
CA ALA A 420 -1.63 4.52 4.23
C ALA A 420 -1.32 4.20 5.70
N THR A 421 -0.07 3.91 6.01
CA THR A 421 0.39 3.68 7.38
C THR A 421 0.08 4.86 8.31
N GLU A 422 0.12 6.08 7.78
CA GLU A 422 -0.27 7.32 8.46
C GLU A 422 -1.76 7.41 8.83
N ALA A 423 -2.58 6.45 8.39
CA ALA A 423 -4.02 6.41 8.62
C ALA A 423 -4.51 5.03 9.14
N SER A 424 -3.66 4.33 9.91
CA SER A 424 -4.00 3.08 10.62
C SER A 424 -4.36 1.92 9.67
N VAL A 425 -3.42 1.52 8.82
CA VAL A 425 -3.51 0.39 7.87
C VAL A 425 -4.43 0.66 6.66
N HIS A 426 -5.72 0.85 6.90
CA HIS A 426 -6.74 1.01 5.87
C HIS A 426 -7.64 2.23 6.14
N SER A 427 -8.03 2.93 5.08
CA SER A 427 -8.88 4.12 5.14
C SER A 427 -10.08 4.06 4.22
N THR A 428 -10.02 3.21 3.20
CA THR A 428 -11.11 3.03 2.24
C THR A 428 -11.38 1.56 2.00
N VAL A 429 -12.64 1.26 1.68
CA VAL A 429 -13.15 -0.09 1.51
C VAL A 429 -14.05 -0.18 0.29
N HIS A 430 -13.90 -1.25 -0.48
CA HIS A 430 -14.76 -1.60 -1.60
C HIS A 430 -14.98 -3.11 -1.67
N GLU A 431 -16.22 -3.55 -1.52
CA GLU A 431 -16.58 -4.93 -1.80
C GLU A 431 -16.79 -5.12 -3.30
N VAL A 432 -15.95 -5.96 -3.91
CA VAL A 432 -15.96 -6.19 -5.36
C VAL A 432 -17.01 -7.23 -5.70
N VAL A 433 -18.27 -6.83 -5.86
CA VAL A 433 -19.35 -7.78 -6.23
C VAL A 433 -19.21 -8.26 -7.67
N ARG A 434 -18.80 -7.37 -8.58
CA ARG A 434 -18.57 -7.65 -10.00
C ARG A 434 -17.30 -6.94 -10.46
N THR A 435 -16.54 -7.60 -11.31
CA THR A 435 -15.40 -7.01 -12.00
C THR A 435 -15.87 -6.28 -13.25
N ASP A 436 -15.21 -5.18 -13.59
CA ASP A 436 -15.44 -4.43 -14.82
C ASP A 436 -14.14 -4.43 -15.64
N PRO A 437 -14.04 -5.26 -16.69
CA PRO A 437 -12.85 -5.35 -17.54
C PRO A 437 -12.45 -4.04 -18.21
N ALA A 438 -13.35 -3.04 -18.29
CA ALA A 438 -13.03 -1.72 -18.84
C ALA A 438 -12.23 -0.83 -17.87
N ARG A 439 -12.22 -1.17 -16.57
CA ARG A 439 -11.42 -0.43 -15.59
C ARG A 439 -9.96 -0.83 -15.69
N ALA A 440 -9.08 0.14 -15.43
CA ALA A 440 -7.65 -0.13 -15.32
C ALA A 440 -7.35 -0.95 -14.05
N SER A 441 -8.08 -0.73 -12.95
CA SER A 441 -7.86 -1.41 -11.67
C SER A 441 -9.16 -1.55 -10.89
N ILE A 442 -9.15 -2.41 -9.87
CA ILE A 442 -10.21 -2.36 -8.86
C ILE A 442 -10.13 -1.01 -8.11
N PRO A 443 -11.26 -0.31 -7.88
CA PRO A 443 -11.28 0.94 -7.13
C PRO A 443 -10.84 0.79 -5.67
N TYR A 444 -10.26 1.85 -5.11
CA TYR A 444 -9.93 1.97 -3.69
C TYR A 444 -11.17 2.11 -2.79
N GLY A 445 -12.31 2.48 -3.37
CA GLY A 445 -13.60 2.46 -2.68
C GLY A 445 -13.99 3.74 -1.99
N ARG A 446 -14.72 3.59 -0.89
CA ARG A 446 -15.28 4.67 -0.06
C ARG A 446 -14.61 4.71 1.32
N PRO A 447 -14.64 5.84 2.03
CA PRO A 447 -14.10 5.93 3.38
C PRO A 447 -14.67 4.86 4.33
N MET A 448 -13.83 4.36 5.22
CA MET A 448 -14.19 3.48 6.34
C MET A 448 -14.91 4.23 7.47
N ALA A 449 -15.42 3.49 8.46
CA ALA A 449 -16.09 4.07 9.62
C ALA A 449 -15.22 5.14 10.32
N ASN A 450 -15.85 6.27 10.65
CA ASN A 450 -15.25 7.44 11.30
C ASN A 450 -14.05 8.06 10.55
N GLN A 451 -13.87 7.70 9.28
CA GLN A 451 -12.86 8.26 8.38
C GLN A 451 -13.50 9.02 7.23
N ARG A 452 -12.76 9.93 6.63
CA ARG A 452 -13.22 10.74 5.49
C ARG A 452 -12.13 10.83 4.44
N THR A 453 -12.55 10.96 3.18
CA THR A 453 -11.65 11.16 2.05
C THR A 453 -12.02 12.42 1.27
N TYR A 454 -11.00 13.11 0.78
CA TYR A 454 -11.16 14.29 -0.06
C TYR A 454 -10.19 14.22 -1.22
N VAL A 455 -10.67 14.59 -2.41
CA VAL A 455 -9.84 14.70 -3.62
C VAL A 455 -9.69 16.17 -3.93
N LEU A 456 -8.47 16.69 -3.76
CA LEU A 456 -8.19 18.13 -3.76
C LEU A 456 -7.15 18.52 -4.81
N ASP A 457 -7.21 19.75 -5.29
CA ASP A 457 -6.19 20.35 -6.13
C ASP A 457 -4.97 20.85 -5.31
N ALA A 458 -3.97 21.41 -6.00
CA ALA A 458 -2.77 21.98 -5.38
C ALA A 458 -3.05 23.15 -4.41
N ALA A 459 -4.23 23.79 -4.51
CA ALA A 459 -4.68 24.84 -3.60
C ALA A 459 -5.58 24.31 -2.47
N ARG A 460 -5.69 22.97 -2.33
CA ARG A 460 -6.53 22.25 -1.35
C ARG A 460 -8.03 22.53 -1.50
N ARG A 461 -8.49 22.69 -2.74
CA ARG A 461 -9.91 22.83 -3.08
C ARG A 461 -10.45 21.53 -3.68
N PRO A 462 -11.71 21.15 -3.40
CA PRO A 462 -12.32 19.97 -4.03
C PRO A 462 -12.29 20.06 -5.55
N VAL A 463 -11.94 18.97 -6.21
CA VAL A 463 -12.02 18.84 -7.68
C VAL A 463 -13.32 18.15 -8.10
N PRO A 464 -13.85 18.39 -9.31
CA PRO A 464 -15.08 17.73 -9.75
C PRO A 464 -15.00 16.22 -9.87
N VAL A 465 -16.16 15.57 -9.85
CA VAL A 465 -16.26 14.13 -10.13
C VAL A 465 -15.69 13.82 -11.52
N GLY A 466 -14.84 12.79 -11.60
CA GLY A 466 -14.11 12.39 -12.81
C GLY A 466 -12.78 13.14 -13.05
N VAL A 467 -12.51 14.22 -12.30
CA VAL A 467 -11.28 15.01 -12.45
C VAL A 467 -10.20 14.49 -11.49
N PRO A 468 -8.96 14.22 -11.97
CA PRO A 468 -7.85 13.84 -11.10
C PRO A 468 -7.49 14.91 -10.08
N GLY A 469 -7.22 14.48 -8.85
CA GLY A 469 -6.69 15.30 -7.77
C GLY A 469 -5.91 14.47 -6.75
N GLU A 470 -5.34 15.15 -5.76
CA GLU A 470 -4.59 14.50 -4.69
C GLU A 470 -5.54 13.98 -3.60
N LEU A 471 -5.33 12.75 -3.14
CA LEU A 471 -6.08 12.16 -2.04
C LEU A 471 -5.62 12.71 -0.69
N TYR A 472 -6.59 13.12 0.12
CA TYR A 472 -6.43 13.47 1.53
C TYR A 472 -7.32 12.58 2.39
N LEU A 473 -6.80 12.18 3.55
CA LEU A 473 -7.49 11.34 4.51
C LEU A 473 -7.74 12.11 5.81
N ALA A 474 -8.86 11.85 6.46
CA ALA A 474 -9.24 12.50 7.72
C ALA A 474 -9.99 11.56 8.66
N GLY A 475 -10.17 11.99 9.91
CA GLY A 475 -10.91 11.25 10.92
C GLY A 475 -10.04 10.40 11.86
N ASP A 476 -10.67 9.42 12.50
CA ASP A 476 -10.11 8.78 13.70
C ASP A 476 -8.89 7.89 13.42
N GLY A 477 -8.78 7.36 12.20
CA GLY A 477 -7.67 6.52 11.76
C GLY A 477 -6.33 7.25 11.67
N LEU A 478 -6.29 8.59 11.71
CA LEU A 478 -5.05 9.34 11.54
C LEU A 478 -4.02 9.10 12.65
N ALA A 479 -2.78 8.86 12.22
CA ALA A 479 -1.60 8.77 13.07
C ALA A 479 -1.33 10.07 13.82
N ARG A 480 -0.64 9.98 14.96
CA ARG A 480 -0.15 11.18 15.66
C ARG A 480 0.80 11.98 14.77
N GLY A 481 1.65 11.31 14.00
CA GLY A 481 2.60 11.92 13.08
C GLY A 481 3.88 11.10 12.94
N TYR A 482 4.94 11.74 12.45
CA TYR A 482 6.27 11.14 12.34
C TYR A 482 7.09 11.39 13.61
N THR A 483 7.66 10.33 14.17
CA THR A 483 8.44 10.36 15.42
C THR A 483 9.71 11.18 15.24
N GLY A 484 9.88 12.22 16.07
CA GLY A 484 11.07 13.09 16.02
C GLY A 484 11.11 14.08 14.85
N GLU A 485 10.08 14.11 13.99
CA GLU A 485 10.08 14.82 12.70
C GLU A 485 8.87 15.77 12.61
N GLN A 486 8.84 16.78 13.48
CA GLN A 486 7.68 17.70 13.59
C GLN A 486 7.44 18.49 12.30
N ALA A 487 8.49 19.01 11.66
CA ALA A 487 8.34 19.78 10.42
C ALA A 487 7.74 18.94 9.27
N VAL A 488 8.12 17.65 9.18
CA VAL A 488 7.54 16.72 8.20
C VAL A 488 6.09 16.42 8.56
N THR A 489 5.81 16.26 9.86
CA THR A 489 4.44 16.07 10.36
C THR A 489 3.57 17.26 9.98
N ASP A 490 3.97 18.50 10.25
CA ASP A 490 3.18 19.69 9.95
C ASP A 490 2.96 19.88 8.43
N ALA A 491 3.94 19.48 7.62
CA ALA A 491 3.85 19.56 6.16
C ALA A 491 2.89 18.51 5.55
N ARG A 492 2.73 17.35 6.20
CA ARG A 492 1.87 16.24 5.72
C ARG A 492 0.53 16.17 6.42
N PHE A 493 0.45 16.65 7.66
CA PHE A 493 -0.74 16.69 8.49
C PHE A 493 -1.16 18.14 8.72
N GLY A 494 -2.08 18.63 7.90
CA GLY A 494 -2.58 20.00 7.97
C GLY A 494 -3.98 20.09 8.58
N THR A 495 -4.47 21.31 8.76
CA THR A 495 -5.88 21.56 9.05
C THR A 495 -6.63 21.96 7.78
N TRP A 496 -7.92 21.64 7.75
CA TRP A 496 -8.85 21.99 6.69
C TRP A 496 -10.20 22.40 7.28
N SER A 497 -10.91 23.29 6.59
CA SER A 497 -12.11 23.94 7.14
C SER A 497 -13.23 24.10 6.12
N HIS A 498 -13.12 23.40 4.98
CA HIS A 498 -14.17 23.41 3.96
C HIS A 498 -15.05 22.15 4.02
N GLY A 499 -14.70 21.18 4.87
CA GLY A 499 -15.48 19.98 5.14
C GLY A 499 -16.53 20.16 6.24
N PRO A 500 -17.26 19.08 6.58
CA PRO A 500 -18.30 19.10 7.61
C PRO A 500 -17.73 19.35 9.02
N VAL A 501 -16.45 19.05 9.23
CA VAL A 501 -15.76 19.26 10.51
C VAL A 501 -14.86 20.48 10.41
N THR A 502 -15.12 21.50 11.25
CA THR A 502 -14.32 22.72 11.28
C THR A 502 -12.95 22.44 11.89
N GLY A 503 -11.87 22.85 11.20
CA GLY A 503 -10.50 22.66 11.68
C GLY A 503 -10.02 21.21 11.62
N GLU A 504 -10.68 20.38 10.81
CA GLU A 504 -10.37 18.98 10.64
C GLU A 504 -8.91 18.75 10.26
N ARG A 505 -8.29 17.75 10.87
CA ARG A 505 -6.94 17.34 10.53
C ARG A 505 -6.97 16.45 9.29
N LEU A 506 -6.19 16.82 8.27
CA LEU A 506 -6.00 16.06 7.05
C LEU A 506 -4.60 15.49 6.97
N TYR A 507 -4.48 14.26 6.50
CA TYR A 507 -3.23 13.69 6.02
C TYR A 507 -3.17 13.73 4.49
N ARG A 508 -2.09 14.28 3.95
CA ARG A 508 -1.79 14.40 2.53
C ARG A 508 -1.07 13.13 2.03
N THR A 509 -1.76 12.27 1.28
CA THR A 509 -1.20 10.95 0.94
C THR A 509 -0.16 11.03 -0.18
N GLY A 510 -0.31 11.95 -1.14
CA GLY A 510 0.46 12.00 -2.38
C GLY A 510 -0.05 11.07 -3.49
N ASP A 511 -1.17 10.36 -3.27
CA ASP A 511 -1.82 9.55 -4.30
C ASP A 511 -2.62 10.45 -5.23
N LEU A 512 -2.51 10.18 -6.54
CA LEU A 512 -3.35 10.79 -7.56
C LEU A 512 -4.56 9.89 -7.77
N VAL A 513 -5.75 10.43 -7.52
CA VAL A 513 -7.02 9.70 -7.60
C VAL A 513 -8.09 10.54 -8.28
N ARG A 514 -9.22 9.94 -8.60
CA ARG A 514 -10.46 10.65 -8.92
C ARG A 514 -11.67 9.93 -8.34
N TYR A 515 -12.74 10.66 -8.07
CA TYR A 515 -14.05 10.05 -7.82
C TYR A 515 -14.69 9.63 -9.14
N ASP A 516 -15.31 8.46 -9.17
CA ASP A 516 -16.31 8.14 -10.18
C ASP A 516 -17.70 8.69 -9.81
N ALA A 517 -18.69 8.46 -10.68
CA ALA A 517 -20.04 8.99 -10.51
C ALA A 517 -20.74 8.49 -9.22
N ASP A 518 -20.35 7.31 -8.74
CA ASP A 518 -20.88 6.72 -7.51
C ASP A 518 -20.13 7.24 -6.28
N GLY A 519 -18.94 7.80 -6.43
CA GLY A 519 -18.07 8.23 -5.33
C GLY A 519 -17.08 7.17 -4.90
N LEU A 520 -16.79 6.18 -5.75
CA LEU A 520 -15.64 5.30 -5.55
C LEU A 520 -14.36 6.03 -5.96
N LEU A 521 -13.31 5.82 -5.20
CA LEU A 521 -11.98 6.35 -5.50
C LEU A 521 -11.27 5.43 -6.50
N GLU A 522 -10.90 5.96 -7.65
CA GLU A 522 -10.02 5.30 -8.62
C GLU A 522 -8.58 5.77 -8.41
N LEU A 523 -7.63 4.83 -8.24
CA LEU A 523 -6.21 5.15 -8.16
C LEU A 523 -5.63 5.35 -9.57
N LEU A 524 -5.02 6.51 -9.80
CA LEU A 524 -4.37 6.87 -11.06
C LEU A 524 -2.84 6.82 -10.96
N GLY A 525 -2.30 6.82 -9.73
CA GLY A 525 -0.87 6.70 -9.47
C GLY A 525 -0.41 7.59 -8.31
N ARG A 526 0.82 8.08 -8.41
CA ARG A 526 1.46 8.94 -7.41
C ARG A 526 1.82 10.29 -8.02
N ILE A 527 1.71 11.35 -7.22
CA ILE A 527 2.14 12.71 -7.62
C ILE A 527 3.65 12.89 -7.40
N ASP A 528 4.23 12.13 -6.47
CA ASP A 528 5.66 12.12 -6.17
C ASP A 528 6.39 10.89 -6.75
N PHE A 529 7.70 10.81 -6.50
CA PHE A 529 8.56 9.71 -6.99
C PHE A 529 8.54 8.47 -6.10
N GLN A 530 7.57 8.40 -5.18
CA GLN A 530 7.35 7.22 -4.39
C GLN A 530 6.73 6.14 -5.28
N VAL A 531 7.22 4.91 -5.13
CA VAL A 531 6.71 3.76 -5.88
C VAL A 531 6.31 2.67 -4.90
N LYS A 532 5.27 1.92 -5.26
CA LYS A 532 4.93 0.66 -4.59
C LYS A 532 5.55 -0.47 -5.41
N ILE A 533 6.37 -1.28 -4.75
CA ILE A 533 7.00 -2.46 -5.34
C ILE A 533 6.46 -3.65 -4.57
N ARG A 534 5.45 -4.34 -5.13
CA ARG A 534 4.83 -5.53 -4.53
C ARG A 534 4.27 -5.28 -3.13
N GLY A 535 3.49 -4.22 -2.98
CA GLY A 535 2.93 -3.78 -1.70
C GLY A 535 3.93 -3.09 -0.77
N VAL A 536 5.24 -3.08 -1.08
CA VAL A 536 6.23 -2.35 -0.28
C VAL A 536 6.34 -0.92 -0.77
N ARG A 537 6.12 0.04 0.13
CA ARG A 537 6.28 1.47 -0.14
C ARG A 537 7.77 1.83 -0.19
N VAL A 538 8.27 2.23 -1.36
CA VAL A 538 9.68 2.58 -1.62
C VAL A 538 9.80 4.04 -2.06
N GLU A 539 10.57 4.80 -1.31
CA GLU A 539 11.06 6.12 -1.70
C GLU A 539 12.34 5.94 -2.52
N THR A 540 12.30 6.26 -3.82
CA THR A 540 13.44 6.11 -4.73
C THR A 540 14.68 6.86 -4.23
N GLY A 541 14.48 8.01 -3.57
CA GLY A 541 15.55 8.77 -2.92
C GLY A 541 16.31 8.02 -1.80
N GLU A 542 15.68 7.08 -1.08
CA GLU A 542 16.37 6.24 -0.08
C GLU A 542 17.33 5.26 -0.73
N VAL A 543 16.93 4.72 -1.87
CA VAL A 543 17.75 3.81 -2.66
C VAL A 543 18.88 4.58 -3.34
N GLU A 544 18.59 5.75 -3.92
CA GLU A 544 19.60 6.66 -4.49
C GLU A 544 20.65 7.04 -3.44
N ALA A 545 20.23 7.40 -2.23
CA ALA A 545 21.13 7.76 -1.13
C ALA A 545 21.98 6.57 -0.67
N ALA A 546 21.43 5.37 -0.61
CA ALA A 546 22.18 4.16 -0.24
C ALA A 546 23.26 3.80 -1.27
N VAL A 547 22.95 3.89 -2.57
CA VAL A 547 23.94 3.66 -3.64
C VAL A 547 25.01 4.76 -3.66
N THR A 548 24.61 6.03 -3.48
CA THR A 548 25.50 7.19 -3.50
C THR A 548 26.48 7.23 -2.31
N LYS A 549 26.23 6.48 -1.24
CA LYS A 549 27.17 6.36 -0.11
C LYS A 549 28.46 5.61 -0.48
N HIS A 550 28.47 4.86 -1.59
CA HIS A 550 29.69 4.21 -2.05
C HIS A 550 30.69 5.27 -2.59
N PRO A 551 31.97 5.30 -2.15
CA PRO A 551 32.91 6.37 -2.50
C PRO A 551 33.12 6.60 -4.00
N ALA A 552 32.99 5.54 -4.81
CA ALA A 552 33.13 5.62 -6.26
C ALA A 552 31.94 6.25 -6.99
N VAL A 553 30.79 6.43 -6.34
CA VAL A 553 29.55 6.91 -6.98
C VAL A 553 29.45 8.43 -6.86
N LYS A 554 29.46 9.12 -8.01
CA LYS A 554 29.28 10.56 -8.11
C LYS A 554 27.82 10.97 -7.97
N ALA A 555 26.91 10.20 -8.57
CA ALA A 555 25.47 10.44 -8.50
C ALA A 555 24.68 9.17 -8.85
N CYS A 556 23.48 9.04 -8.29
CA CYS A 556 22.57 7.94 -8.58
C CYS A 556 21.13 8.45 -8.79
N VAL A 557 20.42 7.84 -9.74
CA VAL A 557 18.99 8.04 -9.98
C VAL A 557 18.30 6.68 -10.07
N VAL A 558 17.23 6.49 -9.32
CA VAL A 558 16.49 5.22 -9.28
C VAL A 558 15.16 5.37 -9.99
N THR A 559 14.88 4.44 -10.89
CA THR A 559 13.62 4.33 -11.62
C THR A 559 12.94 3.01 -11.32
N ALA A 560 11.61 2.99 -11.38
CA ALA A 560 10.86 1.74 -11.42
C ALA A 560 10.64 1.35 -12.89
N HIS A 561 11.07 0.14 -13.26
CA HIS A 561 10.85 -0.45 -14.58
C HIS A 561 9.79 -1.54 -14.50
N GLY A 562 8.93 -1.63 -15.51
CA GLY A 562 7.79 -2.54 -15.59
C GLY A 562 6.55 -1.79 -16.07
N THR A 563 5.74 -2.41 -16.94
CA THR A 563 4.53 -1.79 -17.52
C THR A 563 3.31 -1.90 -16.60
N ALA A 564 3.30 -2.88 -15.69
CA ALA A 564 2.28 -3.08 -14.69
C ALA A 564 2.88 -3.17 -13.28
N ASP A 565 2.12 -2.75 -12.26
CA ASP A 565 2.63 -2.57 -10.88
C ASP A 565 3.13 -3.87 -10.23
N HIS A 566 2.60 -5.02 -10.64
CA HIS A 566 3.04 -6.34 -10.16
C HIS A 566 4.43 -6.75 -10.68
N ASP A 567 4.85 -6.21 -11.83
CA ASP A 567 6.16 -6.45 -12.46
C ASP A 567 7.14 -5.28 -12.25
N LYS A 568 6.75 -4.26 -11.48
CA LYS A 568 7.64 -3.13 -11.17
C LYS A 568 8.86 -3.61 -10.40
N ARG A 569 10.04 -3.16 -10.84
CA ARG A 569 11.34 -3.40 -10.21
C ARG A 569 12.16 -2.12 -10.17
N LEU A 570 13.00 -1.99 -9.15
CA LEU A 570 13.89 -0.84 -9.00
C LEU A 570 15.16 -1.07 -9.82
N ILE A 571 15.51 -0.11 -10.68
CA ILE A 571 16.80 -0.06 -11.38
C ILE A 571 17.51 1.22 -10.94
N ALA A 572 18.72 1.07 -10.41
CA ALA A 572 19.56 2.20 -10.04
C ALA A 572 20.48 2.54 -11.22
N HIS A 573 20.51 3.79 -11.61
CA HIS A 573 21.42 4.32 -12.63
C HIS A 573 22.49 5.12 -11.92
N ALA A 574 23.75 4.72 -12.04
CA ALA A 574 24.86 5.33 -11.32
C ALA A 574 25.91 5.90 -12.28
N VAL A 575 26.42 7.08 -11.94
CA VAL A 575 27.58 7.71 -12.60
C VAL A 575 28.73 7.68 -11.61
N LEU A 576 29.89 7.20 -12.05
CA LEU A 576 31.08 7.08 -11.20
C LEU A 576 31.91 8.37 -11.18
N HIS A 577 32.76 8.52 -10.16
CA HIS A 577 33.84 9.49 -10.20
C HIS A 577 34.89 9.10 -11.27
N PRO A 578 35.51 10.06 -11.98
CA PRO A 578 36.49 9.74 -13.02
C PRO A 578 37.66 8.92 -12.47
N GLY A 579 37.95 7.78 -13.11
CA GLY A 579 39.09 6.92 -12.77
C GLY A 579 38.76 5.77 -11.81
N ASP A 580 37.60 5.79 -11.16
CA ASP A 580 37.15 4.69 -10.32
C ASP A 580 36.66 3.51 -11.16
N LYS A 581 36.95 2.30 -10.68
CA LYS A 581 36.52 1.04 -11.30
C LYS A 581 35.76 0.23 -10.25
N VAL A 582 34.45 0.20 -10.39
CA VAL A 582 33.52 -0.61 -9.59
C VAL A 582 32.43 -1.11 -10.51
N THR A 583 31.93 -2.32 -10.26
CA THR A 583 30.85 -2.95 -11.01
C THR A 583 29.49 -2.55 -10.45
N GLY A 584 28.43 -2.67 -11.26
CA GLY A 584 27.06 -2.49 -10.78
C GLY A 584 26.70 -3.45 -9.63
N GLU A 585 27.22 -4.68 -9.68
CA GLU A 585 26.98 -5.70 -8.66
C GLU A 585 27.61 -5.34 -7.31
N GLU A 586 28.84 -4.79 -7.31
CA GLU A 586 29.48 -4.29 -6.09
C GLU A 586 28.67 -3.14 -5.47
N LEU A 587 28.14 -2.23 -6.29
CA LEU A 587 27.28 -1.14 -5.81
C LEU A 587 25.93 -1.65 -5.27
N ARG A 588 25.36 -2.69 -5.89
CA ARG A 588 24.14 -3.36 -5.43
C ARG A 588 24.36 -4.02 -4.07
N CYS A 589 25.46 -4.78 -3.94
CA CYS A 589 25.90 -5.37 -2.67
C CYS A 589 26.13 -4.31 -1.59
N HIS A 590 26.77 -3.19 -1.94
CA HIS A 590 26.95 -2.08 -1.01
C HIS A 590 25.61 -1.53 -0.50
N ALA A 591 24.66 -1.26 -1.40
CA ALA A 591 23.34 -0.75 -1.03
C ALA A 591 22.59 -1.73 -0.11
N ALA A 592 22.70 -3.04 -0.37
CA ALA A 592 22.09 -4.11 0.43
C ALA A 592 22.58 -4.15 1.90
N THR A 593 23.74 -3.56 2.22
CA THR A 593 24.22 -3.46 3.60
C THR A 593 23.40 -2.50 4.48
N SER A 594 22.58 -1.63 3.86
CA SER A 594 21.82 -0.57 4.55
C SER A 594 20.32 -0.56 4.22
N LEU A 595 19.93 -1.10 3.06
CA LEU A 595 18.54 -1.18 2.62
C LEU A 595 17.87 -2.50 3.05
N PRO A 596 16.54 -2.50 3.26
CA PRO A 596 15.75 -3.73 3.30
C PRO A 596 15.88 -4.52 2.01
N PRO A 597 15.77 -5.85 2.03
CA PRO A 597 15.85 -6.69 0.83
C PRO A 597 14.92 -6.23 -0.31
N ALA A 598 13.68 -5.85 0.01
CA ALA A 598 12.70 -5.38 -0.99
C ALA A 598 13.02 -4.02 -1.63
N MET A 599 13.96 -3.25 -1.07
CA MET A 599 14.38 -1.94 -1.59
C MET A 599 15.72 -2.01 -2.33
N VAL A 600 16.42 -3.15 -2.27
CA VAL A 600 17.67 -3.32 -3.03
C VAL A 600 17.32 -3.32 -4.52
N PRO A 601 17.99 -2.49 -5.36
CA PRO A 601 17.77 -2.51 -6.79
C PRO A 601 17.97 -3.90 -7.40
N ALA A 602 17.13 -4.26 -8.37
CA ALA A 602 17.33 -5.49 -9.15
C ALA A 602 18.63 -5.43 -9.95
N ALA A 603 19.00 -4.24 -10.42
CA ALA A 603 20.29 -3.99 -11.07
C ALA A 603 20.78 -2.55 -10.80
N VAL A 604 22.10 -2.37 -10.87
CA VAL A 604 22.74 -1.05 -10.93
C VAL A 604 23.41 -0.90 -12.30
N VAL A 605 22.87 0.00 -13.12
CA VAL A 605 23.38 0.30 -14.47
C VAL A 605 24.33 1.47 -14.39
N LEU A 606 25.58 1.26 -14.82
CA LEU A 606 26.59 2.31 -14.89
C LEU A 606 26.39 3.14 -16.17
N LEU A 607 26.40 4.47 -16.01
CA LEU A 607 26.29 5.42 -17.10
C LEU A 607 27.48 6.39 -17.07
N ASP A 608 27.92 6.83 -18.25
CA ASP A 608 28.94 7.89 -18.36
C ASP A 608 28.37 9.24 -17.88
N ALA A 609 27.09 9.50 -18.17
CA ALA A 609 26.34 10.66 -17.72
C ALA A 609 24.83 10.38 -17.75
N PHE A 610 24.05 11.12 -16.96
CA PHE A 610 22.59 11.04 -17.02
C PHE A 610 22.04 11.73 -18.28
N PRO A 611 21.00 11.16 -18.92
CA PRO A 611 20.24 11.89 -19.92
C PRO A 611 19.55 13.08 -19.26
N ILE A 612 19.57 14.23 -19.93
CA ILE A 612 18.98 15.47 -19.42
C ILE A 612 17.95 15.98 -20.42
N THR A 613 16.83 16.48 -19.89
CA THR A 613 15.80 17.21 -20.63
C THR A 613 16.33 18.55 -21.15
N PRO A 614 15.69 19.19 -22.14
CA PRO A 614 16.06 20.54 -22.60
C PRO A 614 16.08 21.60 -21.49
N ASN A 615 15.37 21.36 -20.39
CA ASN A 615 15.32 22.23 -19.21
C ASN A 615 16.41 21.92 -18.17
N GLY A 616 17.40 21.08 -18.50
CA GLY A 616 18.54 20.76 -17.64
C GLY A 616 18.25 19.83 -16.46
N LYS A 617 17.07 19.21 -16.40
CA LYS A 617 16.72 18.18 -15.41
C LYS A 617 17.03 16.78 -15.93
N VAL A 618 17.36 15.84 -15.06
CA VAL A 618 17.52 14.41 -15.45
C VAL A 618 16.23 13.90 -16.08
N ASP A 619 16.37 13.30 -17.26
CA ASP A 619 15.26 12.67 -17.99
C ASP A 619 15.05 11.24 -17.48
N ARG A 620 14.20 11.10 -16.45
CA ARG A 620 13.84 9.80 -15.88
C ARG A 620 13.07 8.92 -16.88
N THR A 621 12.36 9.49 -17.84
CA THR A 621 11.64 8.72 -18.87
C THR A 621 12.62 8.06 -19.83
N ALA A 622 13.68 8.77 -20.23
CA ALA A 622 14.77 8.22 -21.02
C ALA A 622 15.56 7.12 -20.28
N LEU A 623 15.66 7.22 -18.95
CA LEU A 623 16.23 6.15 -18.11
C LEU A 623 15.30 4.93 -18.00
N SER A 624 13.98 5.13 -17.97
CA SER A 624 12.98 4.06 -17.81
C SER A 624 12.69 3.26 -19.09
N ALA A 625 13.08 3.76 -20.27
CA ALA A 625 12.85 3.08 -21.53
C ALA A 625 13.59 1.73 -21.59
N PRO A 626 12.97 0.64 -22.08
CA PRO A 626 13.70 -0.60 -22.32
C PRO A 626 14.82 -0.29 -23.31
N ARG A 627 16.08 -0.41 -22.88
CA ARG A 627 17.17 -0.59 -23.84
C ARG A 627 16.93 -1.96 -24.46
N ALA A 628 16.35 -1.96 -25.66
CA ALA A 628 16.36 -3.13 -26.52
C ALA A 628 17.83 -3.51 -26.71
N ALA A 629 18.30 -4.50 -25.94
CA ALA A 629 19.56 -5.13 -26.21
C ALA A 629 19.40 -5.80 -27.56
N SER A 630 20.20 -5.35 -28.52
CA SER A 630 20.15 -5.71 -29.92
C SER A 630 20.18 -7.23 -30.07
N ALA A 631 19.13 -7.77 -30.69
CA ALA A 631 19.13 -9.13 -31.20
C ALA A 631 20.11 -9.20 -32.39
N GLU A 632 21.28 -9.81 -32.18
CA GLU A 632 22.08 -10.35 -33.26
C GLU A 632 21.70 -11.81 -33.43
N SER A 633 20.93 -12.11 -34.49
CA SER A 633 20.59 -13.46 -34.92
C SER A 633 21.61 -13.96 -35.93
N GLY A 634 22.23 -15.12 -35.67
CA GLY A 634 22.91 -15.92 -36.68
C GLY A 634 24.10 -16.76 -36.19
N GLY A 635 23.91 -18.09 -36.14
CA GLY A 635 24.99 -19.09 -35.98
C GLY A 635 25.04 -19.73 -34.59
N GLY A 636 25.12 -21.06 -34.53
CA GLY A 636 25.01 -21.85 -33.28
C GLY A 636 25.87 -21.31 -32.13
N ASP A 637 25.19 -20.75 -31.13
CA ASP A 637 25.80 -19.94 -30.08
C ASP A 637 26.34 -20.80 -28.92
N PRO A 638 27.62 -20.67 -28.52
CA PRO A 638 28.15 -21.29 -27.29
C PRO A 638 27.37 -20.96 -26.00
N GLU A 639 26.54 -19.91 -26.02
CA GLU A 639 25.63 -19.52 -24.94
C GLU A 639 24.29 -20.30 -24.90
N SER A 640 23.99 -21.20 -25.84
CA SER A 640 22.73 -21.97 -25.81
C SER A 640 22.65 -22.99 -24.64
N PRO A 641 21.48 -23.19 -24.01
CA PRO A 641 21.25 -24.25 -23.03
C PRO A 641 21.65 -25.64 -23.56
N ARG A 642 22.50 -26.36 -22.84
CA ARG A 642 23.16 -27.58 -23.37
C ARG A 642 22.43 -28.88 -23.08
N ASP A 643 21.70 -28.94 -21.97
CA ASP A 643 21.04 -30.16 -21.49
C ASP A 643 19.58 -29.91 -21.12
N ALA A 644 18.88 -30.97 -20.71
CA ALA A 644 17.44 -30.92 -20.42
C ALA A 644 17.12 -29.99 -19.23
N TRP A 645 17.98 -29.97 -18.21
CA TRP A 645 17.81 -29.08 -17.07
C TRP A 645 18.06 -27.63 -17.46
N GLU A 646 19.16 -27.33 -18.15
CA GLU A 646 19.41 -25.97 -18.66
C GLU A 646 18.27 -25.49 -19.59
N ARG A 647 17.70 -26.36 -20.42
CA ARG A 647 16.56 -26.00 -21.29
C ARG A 647 15.30 -25.69 -20.48
N ARG A 648 14.92 -26.55 -19.53
CA ARG A 648 13.75 -26.33 -18.67
C ARG A 648 13.85 -25.05 -17.85
N VAL A 649 15.05 -24.79 -17.34
CA VAL A 649 15.43 -23.57 -16.63
C VAL A 649 15.29 -22.36 -17.58
N ALA A 650 15.91 -22.38 -18.77
CA ALA A 650 15.77 -21.29 -19.74
C ALA A 650 14.32 -21.03 -20.17
N GLU A 651 13.52 -22.07 -20.42
CA GLU A 651 12.10 -21.97 -20.76
C GLU A 651 11.29 -21.30 -19.63
N ALA A 652 11.56 -21.67 -18.37
CA ALA A 652 10.92 -21.05 -17.22
C ALA A 652 11.27 -19.55 -17.08
N TRP A 653 12.52 -19.16 -17.35
CA TRP A 653 12.90 -17.75 -17.41
C TRP A 653 12.17 -17.03 -18.55
N CYS A 654 12.09 -17.61 -19.75
CA CYS A 654 11.36 -17.02 -20.88
C CYS A 654 9.89 -16.78 -20.54
N GLU A 655 9.21 -17.79 -19.97
CA GLU A 655 7.80 -17.70 -19.57
C GLU A 655 7.57 -16.60 -18.52
N ILE A 656 8.37 -16.58 -17.46
CA ILE A 656 8.14 -15.70 -16.31
C ILE A 656 8.66 -14.28 -16.53
N LEU A 657 9.71 -14.09 -17.33
CA LEU A 657 10.31 -12.79 -17.59
C LEU A 657 9.88 -12.17 -18.93
N GLY A 658 9.13 -12.89 -19.75
CA GLY A 658 8.66 -12.44 -21.07
C GLY A 658 9.78 -12.26 -22.09
N ALA A 659 10.86 -13.05 -21.98
CA ALA A 659 11.99 -13.01 -22.92
C ALA A 659 11.78 -14.02 -24.06
N GLU A 660 12.14 -13.65 -25.29
CA GLU A 660 12.09 -14.59 -26.44
C GLU A 660 13.16 -15.68 -26.35
N HIS A 661 14.35 -15.35 -25.84
CA HIS A 661 15.45 -16.29 -25.66
C HIS A 661 16.33 -15.94 -24.45
N VAL A 662 16.79 -16.96 -23.72
CA VAL A 662 17.65 -16.82 -22.54
C VAL A 662 18.86 -17.75 -22.69
N GLY A 663 20.05 -17.16 -22.78
CA GLY A 663 21.32 -17.89 -22.81
C GLY A 663 21.68 -18.53 -21.46
N ARG A 664 22.53 -19.55 -21.50
CA ARG A 664 22.91 -20.38 -20.34
C ARG A 664 23.66 -19.62 -19.24
N ASP A 665 24.37 -18.56 -19.59
CA ASP A 665 25.10 -17.71 -18.63
C ASP A 665 24.30 -16.46 -18.24
N ARG A 666 23.05 -16.36 -18.70
CA ARG A 666 22.19 -15.24 -18.34
C ARG A 666 21.86 -15.32 -16.85
N ASP A 667 22.35 -14.33 -16.11
CA ASP A 667 22.00 -14.13 -14.71
C ASP A 667 20.53 -13.72 -14.60
N PHE A 668 19.83 -14.36 -13.66
CA PHE A 668 18.41 -14.16 -13.40
C PHE A 668 18.09 -12.71 -13.02
N PHE A 669 18.88 -12.08 -12.15
CA PHE A 669 18.63 -10.71 -11.72
C PHE A 669 18.97 -9.71 -12.83
N ALA A 670 20.03 -9.96 -13.59
CA ALA A 670 20.37 -9.18 -14.78
C ALA A 670 19.34 -9.33 -15.92
N ALA A 671 18.64 -10.48 -15.98
CA ALA A 671 17.48 -10.68 -16.86
C ALA A 671 16.21 -9.95 -16.39
N GLY A 672 16.26 -9.29 -15.23
CA GLY A 672 15.13 -8.58 -14.65
C GLY A 672 14.29 -9.44 -13.69
N GLY A 673 14.80 -10.60 -13.28
CA GLY A 673 14.23 -11.47 -12.27
C GLY A 673 14.37 -10.92 -10.84
N ASP A 674 13.52 -11.42 -9.96
CA ASP A 674 13.37 -10.97 -8.57
C ASP A 674 12.85 -12.10 -7.66
N SER A 675 12.67 -11.89 -6.36
CA SER A 675 12.22 -12.96 -5.46
C SER A 675 10.86 -13.57 -5.80
N LEU A 676 9.93 -12.80 -6.38
CA LEU A 676 8.60 -13.30 -6.77
C LEU A 676 8.71 -14.14 -8.05
N ALA A 677 9.40 -13.62 -9.04
CA ALA A 677 9.74 -14.36 -10.26
C ALA A 677 10.56 -15.62 -9.93
N ALA A 678 11.44 -15.57 -8.92
CA ALA A 678 12.22 -16.71 -8.47
C ALA A 678 11.30 -17.79 -7.90
N ILE A 679 10.36 -17.42 -7.01
CA ILE A 679 9.34 -18.34 -6.51
C ILE A 679 8.54 -18.94 -7.69
N ARG A 680 8.07 -18.12 -8.64
CA ARG A 680 7.29 -18.60 -9.81
C ARG A 680 8.09 -19.56 -10.70
N ILE A 681 9.37 -19.26 -10.95
CA ILE A 681 10.29 -20.09 -11.75
C ILE A 681 10.59 -21.40 -11.02
N VAL A 682 10.91 -21.35 -9.74
CA VAL A 682 11.15 -22.53 -8.91
C VAL A 682 9.92 -23.43 -8.91
N GLN A 683 8.73 -22.88 -8.69
CA GLN A 683 7.45 -23.60 -8.76
C GLN A 683 7.17 -24.21 -10.16
N LEU A 684 7.71 -23.63 -11.23
CA LEU A 684 7.57 -24.15 -12.60
C LEU A 684 8.58 -25.29 -12.90
N ILE A 685 9.78 -25.19 -12.35
CA ILE A 685 10.87 -26.15 -12.59
C ILE A 685 10.76 -27.36 -11.65
N ASP A 686 10.78 -27.12 -10.34
CA ASP A 686 10.62 -28.13 -9.30
C ASP A 686 10.01 -27.45 -8.05
N PRO A 687 8.73 -27.72 -7.72
CA PRO A 687 8.06 -27.08 -6.58
C PRO A 687 8.67 -27.45 -5.22
N HIS A 688 9.52 -28.47 -5.14
CA HIS A 688 10.23 -28.85 -3.91
C HIS A 688 11.59 -28.17 -3.75
N LEU A 689 12.09 -27.49 -4.79
CA LEU A 689 13.38 -26.82 -4.72
C LEU A 689 13.25 -25.58 -3.81
N PRO A 690 14.12 -25.44 -2.78
CA PRO A 690 14.14 -24.21 -1.99
C PRO A 690 14.49 -23.02 -2.88
N VAL A 691 13.74 -21.92 -2.75
CA VAL A 691 13.99 -20.70 -3.55
C VAL A 691 15.41 -20.18 -3.39
N ALA A 692 16.03 -20.39 -2.22
CA ALA A 692 17.43 -20.04 -1.95
C ALA A 692 18.41 -20.62 -2.98
N GLU A 693 18.14 -21.81 -3.52
CA GLU A 693 19.00 -22.45 -4.54
C GLU A 693 19.11 -21.60 -5.81
N LEU A 694 18.05 -20.90 -6.21
CA LEU A 694 18.10 -19.97 -7.34
C LEU A 694 18.95 -18.73 -7.03
N PHE A 695 18.94 -18.26 -5.78
CA PHE A 695 19.79 -17.13 -5.37
C PHE A 695 21.27 -17.50 -5.32
N ASP A 696 21.59 -18.71 -4.86
CA ASP A 696 22.96 -19.22 -4.79
C ASP A 696 23.49 -19.64 -6.18
N HIS A 697 22.59 -19.96 -7.11
CA HIS A 697 22.90 -20.40 -8.46
C HIS A 697 22.11 -19.61 -9.53
N PRO A 698 22.36 -18.30 -9.69
CA PRO A 698 21.45 -17.39 -10.39
C PRO A 698 21.50 -17.46 -11.92
N THR A 699 22.35 -18.28 -12.51
CA THR A 699 22.41 -18.47 -13.97
C THR A 699 21.72 -19.77 -14.40
N VAL A 700 21.26 -19.81 -15.64
CA VAL A 700 20.64 -21.03 -16.21
C VAL A 700 21.57 -22.25 -16.07
N ARG A 701 22.87 -22.06 -16.32
CA ARG A 701 23.90 -23.08 -16.18
C ARG A 701 24.05 -23.56 -14.74
N THR A 702 24.20 -22.63 -13.80
CA THR A 702 24.46 -22.98 -12.38
C THR A 702 23.25 -23.65 -11.76
N LEU A 703 22.03 -23.18 -12.04
CA LEU A 703 20.82 -23.80 -11.51
C LEU A 703 20.57 -25.17 -12.16
N GLY A 704 20.77 -25.29 -13.48
CA GLY A 704 20.67 -26.58 -14.17
C GLY A 704 21.66 -27.62 -13.64
N ALA A 705 22.88 -27.21 -13.30
CA ALA A 705 23.85 -28.09 -12.65
C ALA A 705 23.43 -28.51 -11.24
N ARG A 706 22.85 -27.60 -10.45
CA ARG A 706 22.36 -27.90 -9.10
C ARG A 706 21.17 -28.87 -9.12
N LEU A 707 20.22 -28.65 -10.01
CA LEU A 707 19.07 -29.55 -10.22
C LEU A 707 19.50 -30.96 -10.60
N ARG A 708 20.53 -31.08 -11.46
CA ARG A 708 21.12 -32.37 -11.80
C ARG A 708 21.75 -33.05 -10.58
N ALA A 709 22.52 -32.31 -9.78
CA ALA A 709 23.12 -32.87 -8.56
C ALA A 709 22.04 -33.36 -7.57
N LEU A 710 20.95 -32.61 -7.41
CA LEU A 710 19.82 -33.00 -6.57
C LEU A 710 19.06 -34.22 -7.11
N GLU A 711 18.97 -34.38 -8.43
CA GLU A 711 18.39 -35.57 -9.07
C GLU A 711 19.27 -36.82 -8.88
N GLU A 712 20.60 -36.67 -8.88
CA GLU A 712 21.55 -37.75 -8.60
C GLU A 712 21.61 -38.14 -7.11
N GLU A 713 21.21 -37.23 -6.21
CA GLU A 713 21.13 -37.44 -4.76
C GLU A 713 19.81 -38.10 -4.30
N ARG A 714 18.76 -38.07 -5.13
CA ARG A 714 17.44 -38.68 -4.87
C ARG A 714 17.36 -40.11 -5.39
#